data_AF-A0A955VWQ9-F1
#
_entry.id   AF-A0A955VWQ9-F1
#
_cell.length_a   1.000
_cell.length_b   1.000
_cell.length_c   1.000
_cell.angle_alpha   90.00
_cell.angle_beta   90.00
_cell.angle_gamma   90.00
#
_symmetry.space_group_name_H-M   'P 1'
#
loop_
_entity.id
_entity.type
_entity.pdbx_description
1 polymer ?
#
loop_
_entity_poly.entity_id
_entity_poly.type
_entity_poly.pdbx_seq_one_letter_code
_entity_poly.pdbx_strand_id
1 'polypeptide(L)'
;MSEPPSRLRIAVVIATCDRLGLLRDRALQSVRAQTRTPDFLVVVDDSTDGQRHAVRDLLHDLALPGCRIAYVENARSAGASGSWNTGLDVVLGESGAPEATFVAILDDDDSWAPHYLERCLDLAENNHLDMVASGLRRIESDTTAPLVGEAPETLRAEDFLTGNPGIQGSSLFVRLSVLLAAGGFDEGLRSTTDRDLCIRIAELGTVRYGPVSGALVDHYADADRARLSTRGSVAKLEGLTAFWRKYVGRMTADQRQAFQDRAEMLFGWCPPSDMPVVLPPDEAPRKALVLGLFANNDHPDELLDAVHMIADLRDDNLVGLDIVLLERGPRTGARAVIEEATALLRDSGAGCFRVSPDHEDDELGRALLALPDLPAGPSTAESHLKLLRVCSAWVASSRTGTEVWLAAGSERNERTPRGARAMDVLGWLGAASVDGRQLAGAHVEQATVHALDRWTLRERVSTAEHRVRRRCSLGQLRLLGCGSEAVVFTDGKTVYKCIDYWKTRMPRSQLDFLQAQVGRWVGAPGLYALNEVIEDGPWAVLTYDYEASTPYEGGYESDLIGLLNGCRDVGVVCNNVHPKNLVVTRAGVKLIDYGSDVRPWTPLGFEHMARRTFLACRHAAHPGLQALMQRALTEDQLPEMAGYSTFRAKLGESSRRPGPRLAAAGAFGEAPPHRRFRLYVGVITSDPPMLRALLDGLASLGASDTLQGLAVLVLDNCSPPDELDVVVRWARSAGLAIAVADEARQRLDAAAGGFGAAILSRPQGKVGIAMARTMLQRYLGALLASDPGSFGWVLDDDMRVDARAHAYLPWLPAFRSQGTDVLLGAYEGSSPNPPLNGLRVQLVDLLHNIHWLRSLREELVLPDRSAENAHLRARFPDYYYDLSRKHTGHLEMPHWLEPAAPGETVREAYARLLTSAVGLLNGDPVTRPIIAAPQPDPLASAKESVNRGGCTFVLNHRALSETPNTITTIHGREARRSDMVWAIVNRHHRRLCIEAVAFPIHHVGRVNVAPSLNVEKVQGEIIGSTLYAGLTDFLRPRPHHRLDFSREEMDEVGRLADRHLTRRWQMLEQSFHRIAGLREALRCLTRPGELTELLGFLADWFTPESFARLRSGIACHERGEVRAFLGSLRAVADDYARASVDIDFIRGQLVDSGLALGEGRP
;
A
#
# COMPACT_ATOMS: atom_id res chain seq x y z
N MET A 1 44.11 -16.08 21.68
CA MET A 1 44.96 -15.22 20.83
C MET A 1 44.19 -15.00 19.54
N SER A 2 43.67 -13.79 19.36
CA SER A 2 42.95 -13.37 18.15
C SER A 2 43.89 -13.42 16.95
N GLU A 3 43.42 -13.97 15.82
CA GLU A 3 44.10 -13.81 14.53
C GLU A 3 44.40 -12.32 14.27
N PRO A 4 45.52 -11.98 13.62
CA PRO A 4 45.81 -10.59 13.26
C PRO A 4 44.67 -10.03 12.39
N PRO A 5 44.27 -8.76 12.56
CA PRO A 5 43.21 -8.18 11.74
C PRO A 5 43.58 -8.30 10.25
N SER A 6 42.63 -8.79 9.44
CA SER A 6 42.78 -8.86 7.99
C SER A 6 43.16 -7.49 7.43
N ARG A 7 44.26 -7.42 6.67
CA ARG A 7 44.71 -6.19 5.98
C ARG A 7 43.54 -5.57 5.20
N LEU A 8 43.25 -4.28 5.42
CA LEU A 8 42.24 -3.56 4.66
C LEU A 8 42.65 -3.45 3.19
N ARG A 9 41.66 -3.65 2.30
CA ARG A 9 41.85 -3.61 0.85
C ARG A 9 41.17 -2.41 0.22
N ILE A 10 41.70 -1.94 -0.89
CA ILE A 10 41.17 -0.84 -1.69
C ILE A 10 40.76 -1.38 -3.07
N ALA A 11 39.52 -1.13 -3.46
CA ALA A 11 39.03 -1.32 -4.82
C ALA A 11 38.73 0.05 -5.45
N VAL A 12 39.26 0.28 -6.64
CA VAL A 12 38.93 1.45 -7.47
C VAL A 12 37.92 1.00 -8.52
N VAL A 13 36.80 1.72 -8.64
CA VAL A 13 35.79 1.48 -9.67
C VAL A 13 35.67 2.70 -10.57
N ILE A 14 35.90 2.51 -11.87
CA ILE A 14 35.81 3.54 -12.90
C ILE A 14 34.68 3.18 -13.85
N ALA A 15 33.77 4.12 -14.13
CA ALA A 15 32.77 3.97 -15.18
C ALA A 15 33.18 4.76 -16.42
N THR A 16 33.10 4.15 -17.60
CA THR A 16 33.42 4.82 -18.87
C THR A 16 32.34 4.61 -19.93
N CYS A 17 32.15 5.61 -20.79
CA CYS A 17 31.21 5.55 -21.91
C CYS A 17 31.69 6.47 -23.05
N ASP A 18 32.21 5.86 -24.11
CA ASP A 18 32.69 6.50 -25.35
C ASP A 18 33.76 7.61 -25.12
N ARG A 19 34.64 7.46 -24.12
CA ARG A 19 35.65 8.47 -23.71
C ARG A 19 37.05 7.90 -23.46
N LEU A 20 37.49 6.98 -24.31
CA LEU A 20 38.79 6.29 -24.19
C LEU A 20 39.97 7.22 -23.87
N GLY A 21 40.05 8.39 -24.51
CA GLY A 21 41.13 9.36 -24.28
C GLY A 21 41.16 9.89 -22.86
N LEU A 22 40.01 10.30 -22.30
CA LEU A 22 39.92 10.83 -20.94
C LEU A 22 40.22 9.74 -19.91
N LEU A 23 39.68 8.54 -20.11
CA LEU A 23 39.97 7.38 -19.28
C LEU A 23 41.48 7.11 -19.20
N ARG A 24 42.17 7.10 -20.35
CA ARG A 24 43.61 6.84 -20.44
C ARG A 24 44.43 7.95 -19.80
N ASP A 25 44.17 9.19 -20.21
CA ASP A 25 45.08 10.33 -20.01
C ASP A 25 44.81 11.03 -18.66
N ARG A 26 43.62 10.87 -18.07
CA ARG A 26 43.26 11.44 -16.75
C ARG A 26 43.11 10.36 -15.68
N ALA A 27 42.06 9.55 -15.78
CA ALA A 27 41.67 8.64 -14.70
C ALA A 27 42.72 7.56 -14.43
N LEU A 28 43.07 6.75 -15.44
CA LEU A 28 44.06 5.67 -15.29
C LEU A 28 45.48 6.19 -15.01
N GLN A 29 45.84 7.33 -15.61
CA GLN A 29 47.11 7.98 -15.29
C GLN A 29 47.19 8.39 -13.81
N SER A 30 46.11 8.92 -13.25
CA SER A 30 46.06 9.29 -11.83
C SER A 30 46.05 8.08 -10.88
N VAL A 31 45.42 6.97 -11.26
CA VAL A 31 45.48 5.69 -10.53
C VAL A 31 46.90 5.13 -10.53
N ARG A 32 47.59 5.18 -11.68
CA ARG A 32 48.99 4.75 -11.80
C ARG A 32 49.95 5.60 -10.97
N ALA A 33 49.62 6.87 -10.73
CA ALA A 33 50.42 7.79 -9.94
C ALA A 33 50.20 7.65 -8.42
N GLN A 34 49.30 6.77 -7.96
CA GLN A 34 49.01 6.63 -6.53
C GLN A 34 50.21 6.05 -5.75
N THR A 35 50.55 6.66 -4.61
CA THR A 35 51.57 6.16 -3.67
C THR A 35 51.14 4.85 -3.03
N ARG A 36 49.83 4.66 -2.82
CA ARG A 36 49.19 3.40 -2.47
C ARG A 36 48.46 2.83 -3.68
N THR A 37 49.06 1.85 -4.35
CA THR A 37 48.40 1.10 -5.45
C THR A 37 47.12 0.43 -4.94
N PRO A 38 45.99 0.45 -5.66
CA PRO A 38 44.79 -0.28 -5.24
C PRO A 38 44.99 -1.81 -5.33
N ASP A 39 44.24 -2.56 -4.52
CA ASP A 39 44.25 -4.03 -4.57
C ASP A 39 43.40 -4.56 -5.74
N PHE A 40 42.34 -3.82 -6.11
CA PHE A 40 41.49 -4.09 -7.27
C PHE A 40 41.26 -2.81 -8.09
N LEU A 41 41.31 -2.91 -9.41
CA LEU A 41 40.85 -1.88 -10.34
C LEU A 41 39.79 -2.50 -11.23
N VAL A 42 38.56 -1.99 -11.15
CA VAL A 42 37.44 -2.42 -11.98
C VAL A 42 37.05 -1.27 -12.89
N VAL A 43 37.21 -1.46 -14.20
CA VAL A 43 36.74 -0.51 -15.21
C VAL A 43 35.51 -1.09 -15.88
N VAL A 44 34.40 -0.38 -15.71
CA VAL A 44 33.09 -0.78 -16.24
C VAL A 44 32.77 0.05 -17.46
N ASP A 45 32.58 -0.65 -18.58
CA ASP A 45 32.37 -0.06 -19.89
C ASP A 45 30.88 -0.11 -20.29
N ASP A 46 30.29 1.07 -20.46
CA ASP A 46 28.93 1.30 -20.95
C ASP A 46 28.95 1.92 -22.37
N SER A 47 30.08 1.82 -23.06
CA SER A 47 30.27 2.32 -24.43
C SER A 47 29.58 1.44 -25.47
N THR A 48 29.52 1.97 -26.70
CA THR A 48 29.10 1.19 -27.87
C THR A 48 30.13 0.13 -28.27
N ASP A 49 29.71 -0.96 -28.95
CA ASP A 49 30.57 -2.11 -29.30
C ASP A 49 31.88 -1.74 -30.03
N GLY A 50 31.86 -0.66 -30.81
CA GLY A 50 33.02 -0.17 -31.56
C GLY A 50 34.15 0.40 -30.71
N GLN A 51 33.87 0.87 -29.49
CA GLN A 51 34.87 1.44 -28.56
C GLN A 51 35.35 0.44 -27.50
N ARG A 52 34.53 -0.57 -27.17
CA ARG A 52 34.80 -1.57 -26.14
C ARG A 52 36.12 -2.33 -26.32
N HIS A 53 36.48 -2.63 -27.57
CA HIS A 53 37.74 -3.32 -27.88
C HIS A 53 38.95 -2.48 -27.49
N ALA A 54 38.93 -1.18 -27.78
CA ALA A 54 40.04 -0.28 -27.47
C ALA A 54 40.19 -0.05 -25.96
N VAL A 55 39.09 0.00 -25.20
CA VAL A 55 39.14 0.07 -23.72
C VAL A 55 39.73 -1.22 -23.15
N ARG A 56 39.32 -2.38 -23.68
CA ARG A 56 39.84 -3.69 -23.26
C ARG A 56 41.34 -3.81 -23.51
N ASP A 57 41.80 -3.42 -24.70
CA ASP A 57 43.21 -3.45 -25.06
C ASP A 57 44.03 -2.48 -24.18
N LEU A 58 43.51 -1.28 -23.95
CA LEU A 58 44.12 -0.30 -23.04
C LEU A 58 44.35 -0.87 -21.63
N LEU A 59 43.39 -1.63 -21.09
CA LEU A 59 43.50 -2.22 -19.76
C LEU A 59 44.35 -3.48 -19.72
N HIS A 60 44.40 -4.23 -20.81
CA HIS A 60 45.31 -5.37 -20.94
C HIS A 60 46.78 -4.92 -20.84
N ASP A 61 47.10 -3.75 -21.40
CA ASP A 61 48.45 -3.19 -21.41
C ASP A 61 48.78 -2.38 -20.14
N LEU A 62 47.80 -2.18 -19.24
CA LEU A 62 47.98 -1.43 -18.00
C LEU A 62 48.70 -2.28 -16.94
N ALA A 63 49.88 -1.84 -16.51
CA ALA A 63 50.63 -2.48 -15.43
C ALA A 63 50.47 -1.72 -14.10
N LEU A 64 49.87 -2.36 -13.10
CA LEU A 64 49.77 -1.88 -11.71
C LEU A 64 50.24 -2.99 -10.75
N PRO A 65 51.46 -2.89 -10.18
CA PRO A 65 52.02 -3.95 -9.33
C PRO A 65 51.12 -4.29 -8.14
N GLY A 66 50.78 -5.58 -7.99
CA GLY A 66 49.94 -6.07 -6.88
C GLY A 66 48.45 -5.72 -7.00
N CYS A 67 48.01 -5.12 -8.11
CA CYS A 67 46.62 -4.80 -8.38
C CYS A 67 45.99 -5.85 -9.30
N ARG A 68 44.79 -6.32 -8.97
CA ARG A 68 43.98 -7.10 -9.91
C ARG A 68 43.13 -6.15 -10.77
N ILE A 69 43.36 -6.17 -12.07
CA ILE A 69 42.64 -5.34 -13.04
C ILE A 69 41.51 -6.17 -13.68
N ALA A 70 40.30 -5.61 -13.72
CA ALA A 70 39.13 -6.21 -14.35
C ALA A 70 38.47 -5.21 -15.31
N TYR A 71 38.33 -5.61 -16.58
CA TYR A 71 37.44 -4.98 -17.55
C TYR A 71 36.09 -5.70 -17.52
N VAL A 72 34.99 -4.95 -17.39
CA VAL A 72 33.64 -5.52 -17.35
C VAL A 72 32.68 -4.66 -18.16
N GLU A 73 31.83 -5.28 -18.97
CA GLU A 73 30.73 -4.58 -19.65
C GLU A 73 29.56 -4.36 -18.68
N ASN A 74 28.92 -3.19 -18.72
CA ASN A 74 27.79 -2.90 -17.83
C ASN A 74 26.66 -3.94 -18.00
N ALA A 75 26.30 -4.61 -16.90
CA ALA A 75 25.29 -5.67 -16.89
C ALA A 75 23.96 -5.25 -16.24
N ARG A 76 23.87 -4.00 -15.81
CA ARG A 76 22.73 -3.38 -15.11
C ARG A 76 22.13 -2.27 -15.98
N SER A 77 21.44 -1.30 -15.39
CA SER A 77 20.84 -0.19 -16.14
C SER A 77 21.92 0.65 -16.84
N ALA A 78 21.64 1.17 -18.04
CA ALA A 78 22.58 2.05 -18.73
C ALA A 78 22.83 3.36 -17.92
N GLY A 79 24.05 3.87 -17.99
CA GLY A 79 24.52 5.06 -17.28
C GLY A 79 25.32 4.77 -16.00
N ALA A 80 25.89 5.84 -15.44
CA ALA A 80 26.88 5.77 -14.35
C ALA A 80 26.45 4.93 -13.15
N SER A 81 25.22 5.09 -12.65
CA SER A 81 24.72 4.32 -11.50
C SER A 81 24.74 2.81 -11.74
N GLY A 82 24.34 2.36 -12.93
CA GLY A 82 24.37 0.93 -13.27
C GLY A 82 25.78 0.42 -13.52
N SER A 83 26.65 1.22 -14.13
CA SER A 83 28.07 0.89 -14.28
C SER A 83 28.77 0.75 -12.93
N TRP A 84 28.60 1.71 -12.01
CA TRP A 84 29.19 1.60 -10.67
C TRP A 84 28.64 0.42 -9.90
N ASN A 85 27.32 0.18 -9.93
CA ASN A 85 26.75 -1.00 -9.30
C ASN A 85 27.27 -2.31 -9.91
N THR A 86 27.45 -2.37 -11.24
CA THR A 86 28.12 -3.52 -11.88
C THR A 86 29.55 -3.69 -11.36
N GLY A 87 30.27 -2.58 -11.14
CA GLY A 87 31.58 -2.59 -10.52
C GLY A 87 31.54 -3.12 -9.07
N LEU A 88 30.56 -2.68 -8.28
CA LEU A 88 30.35 -3.19 -6.91
C LEU A 88 30.06 -4.70 -6.90
N ASP A 89 29.29 -5.21 -7.87
CA ASP A 89 29.01 -6.65 -8.00
C ASP A 89 30.31 -7.45 -8.20
N VAL A 90 31.23 -6.92 -9.02
CA VAL A 90 32.54 -7.51 -9.26
C VAL A 90 33.39 -7.45 -8.00
N VAL A 91 33.51 -6.28 -7.36
CA VAL A 91 34.30 -6.12 -6.13
C VAL A 91 33.79 -7.03 -5.02
N LEU A 92 32.47 -7.19 -4.87
CA LEU A 92 31.88 -8.11 -3.89
C LEU A 92 32.30 -9.56 -4.17
N GLY A 93 32.18 -10.01 -5.42
CA GLY A 93 32.56 -11.36 -5.83
C GLY A 93 34.06 -11.66 -5.66
N GLU A 94 34.92 -10.67 -5.91
CA GLU A 94 36.37 -10.82 -5.84
C GLU A 94 36.94 -10.67 -4.42
N SER A 95 36.37 -9.75 -3.64
CA SER A 95 36.86 -9.46 -2.30
C SER A 95 36.42 -10.53 -1.30
N GLY A 96 35.16 -10.96 -1.33
CA GLY A 96 34.57 -11.88 -0.36
C GLY A 96 34.57 -11.40 1.10
N ALA A 97 34.99 -10.15 1.36
CA ALA A 97 35.03 -9.55 2.69
C ALA A 97 34.63 -8.07 2.60
N PRO A 98 33.32 -7.78 2.47
CA PRO A 98 32.83 -6.41 2.29
C PRO A 98 33.14 -5.49 3.48
N GLU A 99 33.25 -6.05 4.69
CA GLU A 99 33.64 -5.29 5.89
C GLU A 99 35.10 -4.84 5.90
N ALA A 100 35.98 -5.50 5.14
CA ALA A 100 37.42 -5.22 5.09
C ALA A 100 37.88 -4.61 3.76
N THR A 101 36.94 -4.11 2.95
CA THR A 101 37.21 -3.58 1.61
C THR A 101 36.62 -2.19 1.47
N PHE A 102 37.46 -1.20 1.15
CA PHE A 102 37.02 0.14 0.78
C PHE A 102 36.93 0.27 -0.73
N VAL A 103 35.91 0.98 -1.20
CA VAL A 103 35.68 1.29 -2.61
C VAL A 103 35.88 2.78 -2.82
N ALA A 104 36.73 3.11 -3.77
CA ALA A 104 36.93 4.46 -4.29
C ALA A 104 36.30 4.55 -5.68
N ILE A 105 35.40 5.50 -5.89
CA ILE A 105 34.74 5.73 -7.18
C ILE A 105 35.52 6.83 -7.91
N LEU A 106 35.76 6.66 -9.21
CA LEU A 106 36.42 7.66 -10.05
C LEU A 106 35.70 7.77 -11.39
N ASP A 107 35.36 9.00 -11.78
CA ASP A 107 34.82 9.28 -13.11
C ASP A 107 35.95 9.21 -14.15
N ASP A 108 35.65 8.77 -15.37
CA ASP A 108 36.67 8.57 -16.42
C ASP A 108 37.34 9.86 -16.90
N ASP A 109 36.79 11.02 -16.54
CA ASP A 109 37.27 12.35 -16.91
C ASP A 109 37.85 13.16 -15.75
N ASP A 110 37.94 12.57 -14.56
CA ASP A 110 38.53 13.15 -13.35
C ASP A 110 39.91 12.57 -13.03
N SER A 111 40.65 13.22 -12.11
CA SER A 111 41.93 12.71 -11.64
C SER A 111 42.16 12.92 -10.14
N TRP A 112 42.88 12.00 -9.51
CA TRP A 112 43.31 12.11 -8.12
C TRP A 112 44.74 12.63 -7.95
N ALA A 113 44.98 13.33 -6.84
CA ALA A 113 46.33 13.61 -6.37
C ALA A 113 47.07 12.29 -6.02
N PRO A 114 48.41 12.22 -6.15
CA PRO A 114 49.19 10.99 -5.93
C PRO A 114 48.99 10.31 -4.57
N HIS A 115 48.60 11.04 -3.54
CA HIS A 115 48.45 10.54 -2.17
C HIS A 115 46.97 10.38 -1.75
N TYR A 116 46.02 10.41 -2.69
CA TYR A 116 44.59 10.29 -2.38
C TYR A 116 44.25 8.98 -1.67
N LEU A 117 44.59 7.83 -2.27
CA LEU A 117 44.23 6.52 -1.71
C LEU A 117 44.92 6.25 -0.37
N GLU A 118 46.19 6.64 -0.24
CA GLU A 118 46.97 6.53 1.00
C GLU A 118 46.33 7.35 2.12
N ARG A 119 46.07 8.64 1.89
CA ARG A 119 45.47 9.53 2.91
C ARG A 119 44.06 9.12 3.31
N CYS A 120 43.24 8.66 2.36
CA CYS A 120 41.90 8.15 2.65
C CYS A 120 41.96 6.88 3.51
N LEU A 121 42.84 5.93 3.17
CA LEU A 121 43.02 4.71 3.95
C LEU A 121 43.55 5.00 5.36
N ASP A 122 44.60 5.81 5.48
CA ASP A 122 45.19 6.18 6.76
C ASP A 122 44.17 6.86 7.68
N LEU A 123 43.37 7.80 7.14
CA LEU A 123 42.34 8.47 7.92
C LEU A 123 41.25 7.49 8.39
N ALA A 124 40.84 6.58 7.50
CA ALA A 124 39.84 5.56 7.81
C ALA A 124 40.33 4.55 8.84
N GLU A 125 41.58 4.11 8.75
CA GLU A 125 42.18 3.18 9.70
C GLU A 125 42.36 3.83 11.08
N ASN A 126 43.00 4.99 11.13
CA ASN A 126 43.39 5.65 12.39
C ASN A 126 42.18 6.12 13.22
N ASN A 127 41.07 6.47 12.56
CA ASN A 127 39.85 6.94 13.22
C ASN A 127 38.71 5.93 13.16
N HIS A 128 38.98 4.72 12.64
CA HIS A 128 37.98 3.69 12.40
C HIS A 128 36.75 4.21 11.65
N LEU A 129 36.95 4.90 10.53
CA LEU A 129 35.85 5.44 9.72
C LEU A 129 35.32 4.37 8.76
N ASP A 130 34.07 4.54 8.34
CA ASP A 130 33.42 3.70 7.33
C ASP A 130 33.25 4.44 6.00
N MET A 131 33.28 5.78 6.05
CA MET A 131 33.26 6.65 4.89
C MET A 131 34.24 7.80 5.07
N VAL A 132 34.97 8.10 4.00
CA VAL A 132 35.86 9.25 3.89
C VAL A 132 35.51 9.99 2.61
N ALA A 133 35.54 11.32 2.66
CA ALA A 133 35.43 12.17 1.48
C ALA A 133 36.55 13.21 1.46
N SER A 134 37.03 13.59 0.28
CA SER A 134 37.99 14.67 0.10
C SER A 134 37.34 15.87 -0.58
N GLY A 135 37.87 17.07 -0.34
CA GLY A 135 37.54 18.23 -1.15
C GLY A 135 37.91 18.05 -2.62
N LEU A 136 37.37 18.91 -3.48
CA LEU A 136 37.62 18.90 -4.91
C LEU A 136 38.08 20.27 -5.42
N ARG A 137 38.94 20.24 -6.44
CA ARG A 137 39.35 21.36 -7.26
C ARG A 137 38.55 21.27 -8.55
N ARG A 138 37.55 22.12 -8.71
CA ARG A 138 36.72 22.18 -9.92
C ARG A 138 37.43 23.02 -10.98
N ILE A 139 37.81 22.37 -12.08
CA ILE A 139 38.56 22.97 -13.19
C ILE A 139 37.58 23.22 -14.34
N GLU A 140 37.26 24.48 -14.68
CA GLU A 140 36.30 24.79 -15.75
C GLU A 140 36.97 25.11 -17.10
N SER A 141 38.25 25.51 -17.05
CA SER A 141 39.14 25.66 -18.20
C SER A 141 40.59 25.61 -17.74
N ASP A 142 41.51 25.28 -18.65
CA ASP A 142 42.96 25.31 -18.38
C ASP A 142 43.51 26.72 -18.08
N THR A 143 42.72 27.76 -18.32
CA THR A 143 43.12 29.17 -18.18
C THR A 143 42.63 29.85 -16.91
N THR A 144 41.71 29.21 -16.18
CA THR A 144 41.08 29.76 -14.97
C THR A 144 41.56 29.03 -13.73
N ALA A 145 41.78 29.75 -12.64
CA ALA A 145 42.10 29.12 -11.35
C ALA A 145 40.96 28.17 -10.92
N PRO A 146 41.27 26.96 -10.43
CA PRO A 146 40.25 26.02 -9.98
C PRO A 146 39.44 26.56 -8.80
N LEU A 147 38.13 26.26 -8.79
CA LEU A 147 37.29 26.51 -7.62
C LEU A 147 37.52 25.39 -6.60
N VAL A 148 38.03 25.73 -5.42
CA VAL A 148 38.33 24.75 -4.36
C VAL A 148 37.13 24.64 -3.43
N GLY A 149 36.58 23.44 -3.31
CA GLY A 149 35.57 23.09 -2.32
C GLY A 149 36.11 22.05 -1.34
N GLU A 150 35.87 22.25 -0.06
CA GLU A 150 36.19 21.25 0.97
C GLU A 150 35.07 20.21 1.10
N ALA A 151 35.41 19.02 1.60
CA ALA A 151 34.41 18.05 2.01
C ALA A 151 33.67 18.57 3.26
N PRO A 152 32.36 18.28 3.42
CA PRO A 152 31.61 18.72 4.58
C PRO A 152 32.18 18.10 5.87
N GLU A 153 32.07 18.82 6.99
CA GLU A 153 32.54 18.33 8.30
C GLU A 153 31.71 17.16 8.83
N THR A 154 30.41 17.15 8.52
CA THR A 154 29.47 16.11 8.96
C THR A 154 28.68 15.56 7.79
N LEU A 155 28.27 14.29 7.89
CA LEU A 155 27.38 13.66 6.93
C LEU A 155 25.96 13.67 7.48
N ARG A 156 25.09 14.53 6.94
CA ARG A 156 23.68 14.62 7.33
C ARG A 156 22.77 14.55 6.10
N ALA A 157 21.66 13.84 6.19
CA ALA A 157 20.76 13.64 5.05
C ALA A 157 20.15 14.97 4.56
N GLU A 158 19.92 15.92 5.47
CA GLU A 158 19.29 17.21 5.20
C GLU A 158 20.15 18.10 4.28
N ASP A 159 21.48 17.97 4.37
CA ASP A 159 22.44 18.78 3.61
C ASP A 159 22.38 18.49 2.10
N PHE A 160 21.86 17.31 1.72
CA PHE A 160 21.73 16.87 0.33
C PHE A 160 20.34 17.13 -0.27
N LEU A 161 19.37 17.63 0.52
CA LEU A 161 18.00 17.85 0.05
C LEU A 161 17.89 18.97 -0.97
N THR A 162 18.58 20.09 -0.72
CA THR A 162 18.53 21.28 -1.58
C THR A 162 19.62 21.25 -2.65
N GLY A 163 20.85 20.90 -2.26
CA GLY A 163 22.02 20.89 -3.13
C GLY A 163 22.93 19.70 -2.83
N ASN A 164 24.20 19.83 -3.17
CA ASN A 164 25.24 18.90 -2.74
C ASN A 164 26.28 19.73 -1.94
N PRO A 165 26.61 19.36 -0.69
CA PRO A 165 27.54 20.09 0.17
C PRO A 165 29.02 19.91 -0.19
N GLY A 166 29.35 19.17 -1.26
CA GLY A 166 30.73 19.04 -1.76
C GLY A 166 31.20 17.61 -1.97
N ILE A 167 30.34 16.60 -1.80
CA ILE A 167 30.69 15.18 -2.00
C ILE A 167 30.22 14.72 -3.37
N GLN A 168 31.15 14.42 -4.27
CA GLN A 168 30.88 13.87 -5.60
C GLN A 168 31.40 12.44 -5.74
N GLY A 169 31.03 11.75 -6.83
CA GLY A 169 31.46 10.37 -7.13
C GLY A 169 32.97 10.18 -6.95
N SER A 170 33.77 10.95 -7.68
CA SER A 170 35.24 10.95 -7.62
C SER A 170 35.85 11.26 -6.24
N SER A 171 35.08 11.77 -5.28
CA SER A 171 35.55 12.05 -3.91
C SER A 171 35.13 11.00 -2.87
N LEU A 172 34.40 9.96 -3.28
CA LEU A 172 33.90 8.93 -2.37
C LEU A 172 34.95 7.84 -2.10
N PHE A 173 35.21 7.59 -0.82
CA PHE A 173 35.97 6.43 -0.34
C PHE A 173 35.17 5.75 0.78
N VAL A 174 34.49 4.65 0.46
CA VAL A 174 33.43 4.07 1.31
C VAL A 174 33.66 2.58 1.51
N ARG A 175 33.47 2.07 2.73
CA ARG A 175 33.48 0.63 3.02
C ARG A 175 32.41 -0.08 2.18
N LEU A 176 32.76 -1.20 1.55
CA LEU A 176 31.85 -1.93 0.65
C LEU A 176 30.58 -2.38 1.38
N SER A 177 30.68 -2.82 2.64
CA SER A 177 29.51 -3.17 3.45
C SER A 177 28.53 -2.00 3.64
N VAL A 178 29.03 -0.76 3.78
CA VAL A 178 28.20 0.43 3.85
C VAL A 178 27.51 0.72 2.52
N LEU A 179 28.21 0.58 1.39
CA LEU A 179 27.59 0.73 0.06
C LEU A 179 26.47 -0.31 -0.15
N LEU A 180 26.70 -1.55 0.26
CA LEU A 180 25.70 -2.62 0.16
C LEU A 180 24.51 -2.38 1.11
N ALA A 181 24.75 -1.94 2.34
CA ALA A 181 23.71 -1.58 3.30
C ALA A 181 22.88 -0.36 2.86
N ALA A 182 23.51 0.60 2.18
CA ALA A 182 22.83 1.73 1.56
C ALA A 182 22.05 1.31 0.30
N GLY A 183 22.44 0.23 -0.38
CA GLY A 183 21.77 -0.32 -1.56
C GLY A 183 22.43 -0.01 -2.90
N GLY A 184 23.69 0.47 -2.88
CA GLY A 184 24.42 0.93 -4.07
C GLY A 184 23.88 2.25 -4.59
N PHE A 185 24.18 2.59 -5.84
CA PHE A 185 23.64 3.77 -6.52
C PHE A 185 22.21 3.51 -6.99
N ASP A 186 21.32 4.51 -6.91
CA ASP A 186 19.96 4.38 -7.40
C ASP A 186 19.94 4.46 -8.94
N GLU A 187 19.70 3.33 -9.58
CA GLU A 187 19.64 3.20 -11.03
C GLU A 187 18.37 3.80 -11.66
N GLY A 188 17.37 4.17 -10.84
CA GLY A 188 16.24 4.98 -11.29
C GLY A 188 16.62 6.44 -11.56
N LEU A 189 17.77 6.90 -11.03
CA LEU A 189 18.29 8.26 -11.16
C LEU A 189 19.38 8.35 -12.24
N ARG A 190 19.14 9.14 -13.30
CA ARG A 190 20.14 9.41 -14.36
C ARG A 190 21.19 10.47 -13.97
N SER A 191 20.93 11.24 -12.93
CA SER A 191 21.81 12.26 -12.36
C SER A 191 21.46 12.44 -10.89
N THR A 192 22.22 13.24 -10.14
CA THR A 192 22.02 13.48 -8.69
C THR A 192 22.15 12.22 -7.81
N THR A 193 22.84 11.19 -8.32
CA THR A 193 22.96 9.91 -7.65
C THR A 193 23.91 9.93 -6.46
N ASP A 194 24.86 10.87 -6.45
CA ASP A 194 25.75 11.18 -5.32
C ASP A 194 24.94 11.67 -4.12
N ARG A 195 24.03 12.62 -4.34
CA ARG A 195 23.12 13.15 -3.31
C ARG A 195 22.27 12.04 -2.71
N ASP A 196 21.62 11.26 -3.57
CA ASP A 196 20.76 10.14 -3.16
C ASP A 196 21.52 9.08 -2.36
N LEU A 197 22.72 8.70 -2.80
CA LEU A 197 23.55 7.74 -2.08
C LEU A 197 23.97 8.28 -0.70
N CYS A 198 24.46 9.52 -0.63
CA CYS A 198 24.89 10.12 0.65
C CYS A 198 23.74 10.27 1.65
N ILE A 199 22.54 10.57 1.17
CA ILE A 199 21.32 10.55 2.00
C ILE A 199 21.10 9.17 2.60
N ARG A 200 21.09 8.12 1.76
CA ARG A 200 20.84 6.74 2.22
C ARG A 200 21.93 6.22 3.15
N ILE A 201 23.19 6.62 2.93
CA ILE A 201 24.31 6.31 3.84
C ILE A 201 24.10 7.03 5.19
N ALA A 202 23.75 8.31 5.19
CA ALA A 202 23.49 9.07 6.41
C ALA A 202 22.33 8.47 7.22
N GLU A 203 21.27 8.04 6.54
CA GLU A 203 20.08 7.43 7.14
C GLU A 203 20.37 6.11 7.84
N LEU A 204 21.47 5.40 7.52
CA LEU A 204 21.86 4.19 8.27
C LEU A 204 22.17 4.48 9.75
N GLY A 205 22.46 5.74 10.12
CA GLY A 205 22.66 6.21 11.50
C GLY A 205 23.87 5.62 12.24
N THR A 206 24.59 4.69 11.62
CA THR A 206 25.69 3.92 12.20
C THR A 206 27.03 4.20 11.52
N VAL A 207 27.02 4.97 10.42
CA VAL A 207 28.19 5.24 9.58
C VAL A 207 29.10 6.27 10.24
N ARG A 208 30.37 5.92 10.43
CA ARG A 208 31.40 6.86 10.87
C ARG A 208 32.01 7.55 9.66
N TYR A 209 31.86 8.86 9.60
CA TYR A 209 32.32 9.71 8.50
C TYR A 209 33.47 10.63 8.94
N GLY A 210 34.41 10.92 8.05
CA GLY A 210 35.40 11.99 8.26
C GLY A 210 35.91 12.61 6.95
N PRO A 211 36.14 13.94 6.92
CA PRO A 211 36.70 14.62 5.76
C PRO A 211 38.23 14.54 5.73
N VAL A 212 38.81 14.34 4.54
CA VAL A 212 40.25 14.53 4.30
C VAL A 212 40.54 16.01 4.14
N SER A 213 41.53 16.50 4.88
CA SER A 213 41.98 17.88 4.76
C SER A 213 42.54 18.19 3.36
N GLY A 214 41.96 19.19 2.70
CA GLY A 214 42.39 19.70 1.40
C GLY A 214 41.73 18.98 0.22
N ALA A 215 41.78 19.65 -0.93
CA ALA A 215 41.18 19.16 -2.16
C ALA A 215 42.15 18.26 -2.95
N LEU A 216 41.89 16.95 -2.94
CA LEU A 216 42.73 15.93 -3.59
C LEU A 216 42.14 15.38 -4.88
N VAL A 217 40.97 15.86 -5.29
CA VAL A 217 40.30 15.46 -6.52
C VAL A 217 40.30 16.64 -7.49
N ASP A 218 40.79 16.44 -8.70
CA ASP A 218 40.59 17.36 -9.82
C ASP A 218 39.34 16.94 -10.58
N HIS A 219 38.28 17.76 -10.44
CA HIS A 219 37.01 17.55 -11.11
C HIS A 219 36.94 18.43 -12.37
N TYR A 220 37.01 17.81 -13.56
CA TYR A 220 37.10 18.53 -14.83
C TYR A 220 35.73 18.91 -15.38
N ALA A 221 35.39 20.15 -15.13
CA ALA A 221 34.16 20.81 -15.45
C ALA A 221 34.20 21.62 -16.76
N ASP A 222 34.97 21.15 -17.76
CA ASP A 222 35.21 21.78 -19.06
C ASP A 222 33.94 22.44 -19.65
N ALA A 223 33.97 23.76 -19.83
CA ALA A 223 32.81 24.57 -20.22
C ALA A 223 32.35 24.35 -21.67
N ASP A 224 33.27 23.92 -22.53
CA ASP A 224 33.15 23.66 -23.96
C ASP A 224 32.71 22.22 -24.29
N ARG A 225 32.56 21.37 -23.28
CA ARG A 225 32.08 19.98 -23.41
C ARG A 225 30.67 19.83 -22.86
N ALA A 226 29.81 19.12 -23.61
CA ALA A 226 28.49 18.71 -23.12
C ALA A 226 28.65 17.67 -21.99
N ARG A 227 28.05 17.96 -20.83
CA ARG A 227 28.13 17.15 -19.61
C ARG A 227 26.74 16.74 -19.14
N LEU A 228 26.69 15.74 -18.27
CA LEU A 228 25.45 15.36 -17.58
C LEU A 228 24.82 16.54 -16.85
N SER A 229 25.64 17.42 -16.28
CA SER A 229 25.21 18.60 -15.51
C SER A 229 25.04 19.88 -16.32
N THR A 230 25.22 19.85 -17.64
CA THR A 230 24.97 21.01 -18.51
C THR A 230 23.52 21.47 -18.37
N ARG A 231 23.30 22.80 -18.31
CA ARG A 231 21.95 23.38 -18.23
C ARG A 231 21.07 22.88 -19.38
N GLY A 232 19.85 22.45 -19.07
CA GLY A 232 18.92 21.87 -20.06
C GLY A 232 19.22 20.43 -20.49
N SER A 233 20.25 19.78 -19.95
CA SER A 233 20.55 18.36 -20.24
C SER A 233 19.40 17.46 -19.81
N VAL A 234 18.92 16.60 -20.72
CA VAL A 234 17.84 15.64 -20.47
C VAL A 234 18.14 14.78 -19.24
N ALA A 235 19.36 14.27 -19.11
CA ALA A 235 19.75 13.44 -17.97
C ALA A 235 19.68 14.20 -16.63
N LYS A 236 19.99 15.51 -16.63
CA LYS A 236 19.88 16.34 -15.42
C LYS A 236 18.45 16.63 -15.06
N LEU A 237 17.62 16.99 -16.04
CA LEU A 237 16.21 17.30 -15.84
C LEU A 237 15.43 16.08 -15.35
N GLU A 238 15.66 14.91 -15.95
CA GLU A 238 15.08 13.64 -15.52
C GLU A 238 15.58 13.22 -14.13
N GLY A 239 16.89 13.38 -13.86
CA GLY A 239 17.47 13.10 -12.55
C GLY A 239 16.89 13.97 -11.44
N LEU A 240 16.77 15.29 -11.67
CA LEU A 240 16.13 16.21 -10.73
C LEU A 240 14.65 15.90 -10.52
N THR A 241 13.94 15.51 -11.59
CA THR A 241 12.53 15.11 -11.50
C THR A 241 12.35 13.87 -10.63
N ALA A 242 13.18 12.84 -10.84
CA ALA A 242 13.12 11.62 -10.05
C ALA A 242 13.57 11.86 -8.59
N PHE A 243 14.62 12.65 -8.36
CA PHE A 243 15.04 13.08 -7.02
C PHE A 243 13.94 13.86 -6.30
N TRP A 244 13.28 14.80 -7.01
CA TRP A 244 12.16 15.57 -6.49
C TRP A 244 11.00 14.65 -6.10
N ARG A 245 10.56 13.75 -6.98
CA ARG A 245 9.48 12.78 -6.68
C ARG A 245 9.81 11.91 -5.46
N LYS A 246 11.08 11.51 -5.32
CA LYS A 246 11.57 10.70 -4.19
C LYS A 246 11.60 11.46 -2.87
N TYR A 247 11.98 12.74 -2.88
CA TYR A 247 12.38 13.46 -1.67
C TYR A 247 11.62 14.76 -1.36
N VAL A 248 10.73 15.23 -2.25
CA VAL A 248 9.91 16.44 -1.97
C VAL A 248 9.07 16.27 -0.70
N GLY A 249 8.56 15.05 -0.47
CA GLY A 249 7.72 14.72 0.69
C GLY A 249 8.43 14.77 2.03
N ARG A 250 9.74 15.05 2.09
CA ARG A 250 10.49 15.23 3.34
C ARG A 250 11.14 16.62 3.48
N MET A 251 11.07 17.45 2.45
CA MET A 251 11.63 18.81 2.48
C MET A 251 10.68 19.74 3.24
N THR A 252 11.22 20.68 4.01
CA THR A 252 10.44 21.84 4.53
C THR A 252 10.01 22.77 3.39
N ALA A 253 9.10 23.72 3.67
CA ALA A 253 8.71 24.72 2.67
C ALA A 253 9.92 25.50 2.12
N ASP A 254 10.82 25.93 3.00
CA ASP A 254 12.03 26.65 2.64
C ASP A 254 12.99 25.79 1.81
N GLN A 255 13.18 24.53 2.19
CA GLN A 255 14.02 23.60 1.43
C GLN A 255 13.45 23.33 0.03
N ARG A 256 12.13 23.20 -0.09
CA ARG A 256 11.46 23.02 -1.39
C ARG A 256 11.66 24.24 -2.27
N GLN A 257 11.50 25.44 -1.74
CA GLN A 257 11.70 26.68 -2.50
C GLN A 257 13.17 26.80 -2.92
N ALA A 258 14.10 26.62 -1.98
CA ALA A 258 15.52 26.68 -2.26
C ALA A 258 15.97 25.62 -3.29
N PHE A 259 15.40 24.42 -3.27
CA PHE A 259 15.68 23.39 -4.28
C PHE A 259 15.23 23.86 -5.66
N GLN A 260 14.00 24.39 -5.76
CA GLN A 260 13.41 24.87 -7.01
C GLN A 260 14.23 26.02 -7.59
N ASP A 261 14.47 27.08 -6.81
CA ASP A 261 15.23 28.25 -7.23
C ASP A 261 16.62 27.84 -7.75
N ARG A 262 17.30 26.97 -7.00
CA ARG A 262 18.62 26.47 -7.37
C ARG A 262 18.57 25.60 -8.64
N ALA A 263 17.59 24.72 -8.76
CA ALA A 263 17.44 23.81 -9.89
C ALA A 263 17.09 24.58 -11.19
N GLU A 264 16.24 25.60 -11.10
CA GLU A 264 15.91 26.49 -12.21
C GLU A 264 17.13 27.34 -12.61
N MET A 265 17.77 28.00 -11.64
CA MET A 265 18.92 28.86 -11.89
C MET A 265 20.08 28.12 -12.58
N LEU A 266 20.46 26.96 -12.06
CA LEU A 266 21.65 26.25 -12.55
C LEU A 266 21.34 25.31 -13.73
N PHE A 267 20.14 24.74 -13.79
CA PHE A 267 19.84 23.66 -14.74
C PHE A 267 18.62 23.93 -15.63
N GLY A 268 17.87 25.01 -15.41
CA GLY A 268 16.64 25.31 -16.15
C GLY A 268 15.54 24.29 -15.88
N TRP A 269 15.56 23.63 -14.72
CA TRP A 269 14.53 22.67 -14.33
C TRP A 269 13.38 23.36 -13.60
N CYS A 270 12.16 22.95 -13.90
CA CYS A 270 10.96 23.31 -13.15
C CYS A 270 10.24 22.04 -12.66
N PRO A 271 9.50 22.10 -11.53
CA PRO A 271 8.72 20.97 -11.05
C PRO A 271 7.72 20.45 -12.10
N PRO A 272 7.48 19.12 -12.15
CA PRO A 272 6.44 18.55 -13.00
C PRO A 272 5.06 19.05 -12.60
N SER A 273 4.23 19.44 -13.57
CA SER A 273 2.84 19.88 -13.33
C SER A 273 1.88 18.74 -12.95
N ASP A 274 2.28 17.49 -13.18
CA ASP A 274 1.50 16.28 -12.91
C ASP A 274 1.60 15.78 -11.46
N MET A 275 2.32 16.50 -10.59
CA MET A 275 2.54 16.09 -9.21
C MET A 275 1.29 16.30 -8.33
N PRO A 276 0.70 15.22 -7.77
CA PRO A 276 -0.47 15.32 -6.90
C PRO A 276 -0.11 15.77 -5.46
N VAL A 277 1.17 16.00 -5.16
CA VAL A 277 1.62 16.51 -3.85
C VAL A 277 1.32 18.00 -3.76
N VAL A 278 0.02 18.33 -3.71
CA VAL A 278 -0.45 19.60 -3.17
C VAL A 278 -0.28 19.49 -1.66
N LEU A 279 0.90 19.85 -1.17
CA LEU A 279 1.04 20.18 0.24
C LEU A 279 0.11 21.36 0.46
N PRO A 280 -0.95 21.22 1.27
CA PRO A 280 -1.94 22.27 1.34
C PRO A 280 -1.22 23.55 1.73
N PRO A 281 -1.50 24.67 1.05
CA PRO A 281 -1.16 25.96 1.62
C PRO A 281 -1.77 26.01 3.02
N ASP A 282 -1.23 26.85 3.91
CA ASP A 282 -1.91 27.17 5.16
C ASP A 282 -3.28 27.78 4.80
N GLU A 283 -4.30 26.94 4.60
CA GLU A 283 -5.68 27.38 4.45
C GLU A 283 -6.02 28.09 5.76
N ALA A 284 -6.42 29.35 5.65
CA ALA A 284 -6.90 30.11 6.79
C ALA A 284 -7.93 29.25 7.54
N PRO A 285 -7.79 29.10 8.87
CA PRO A 285 -8.67 28.21 9.63
C PRO A 285 -10.12 28.62 9.41
N ARG A 286 -10.95 27.70 8.89
CA ARG A 286 -12.37 27.95 8.73
C ARG A 286 -13.00 28.23 10.11
N LYS A 287 -13.66 29.37 10.28
CA LYS A 287 -14.09 29.91 11.59
C LYS A 287 -15.50 29.51 11.94
N ALA A 288 -15.80 29.24 13.21
CA ALA A 288 -17.17 29.21 13.75
C ALA A 288 -17.41 30.48 14.56
N LEU A 289 -18.62 31.03 14.52
CA LEU A 289 -18.93 32.28 15.20
C LEU A 289 -20.09 32.09 16.18
N VAL A 290 -19.95 32.60 17.40
CA VAL A 290 -21.09 32.94 18.27
C VAL A 290 -21.25 34.45 18.28
N LEU A 291 -22.41 34.93 17.85
CA LEU A 291 -22.77 36.34 17.84
C LEU A 291 -23.82 36.61 18.93
N GLY A 292 -23.44 37.38 19.95
CA GLY A 292 -24.38 37.89 20.94
C GLY A 292 -25.09 39.15 20.45
N LEU A 293 -26.42 39.16 20.44
CA LEU A 293 -27.25 40.30 20.08
C LEU A 293 -28.29 40.59 21.16
N PHE A 294 -28.72 41.85 21.25
CA PHE A 294 -29.86 42.23 22.08
C PHE A 294 -31.14 42.27 21.26
N ALA A 295 -32.22 41.71 21.81
CA ALA A 295 -33.58 41.90 21.34
C ALA A 295 -34.25 42.97 22.20
N ASN A 296 -34.21 44.22 21.76
CA ASN A 296 -34.81 45.34 22.50
C ASN A 296 -36.33 45.36 22.27
N ASN A 297 -37.11 45.11 23.32
CA ASN A 297 -38.57 45.09 23.24
C ASN A 297 -39.18 46.46 22.88
N ASP A 298 -38.45 47.56 23.11
CA ASP A 298 -38.90 48.91 22.77
C ASP A 298 -38.72 49.26 21.28
N HIS A 299 -37.83 48.53 20.57
CA HIS A 299 -37.51 48.73 19.15
C HIS A 299 -37.36 47.40 18.39
N PRO A 300 -38.41 46.57 18.30
CA PRO A 300 -38.30 45.22 17.75
C PRO A 300 -37.99 45.17 16.24
N ASP A 301 -38.33 46.21 15.48
CA ASP A 301 -38.05 46.28 14.03
C ASP A 301 -36.53 46.35 13.74
N GLU A 302 -35.74 46.94 14.65
CA GLU A 302 -34.28 46.99 14.50
C GLU A 302 -33.62 45.61 14.58
N LEU A 303 -34.25 44.66 15.30
CA LEU A 303 -33.79 43.29 15.35
C LEU A 303 -34.03 42.59 13.99
N LEU A 304 -35.18 42.84 13.37
CA LEU A 304 -35.58 42.17 12.12
C LEU A 304 -34.66 42.54 10.96
N ASP A 305 -34.27 43.82 10.84
CA ASP A 305 -33.27 44.30 9.87
C ASP A 305 -31.92 43.58 10.02
N ALA A 306 -31.43 43.48 11.26
CA ALA A 306 -30.16 42.82 11.56
C ALA A 306 -30.24 41.32 11.24
N VAL A 307 -31.36 40.69 11.57
CA VAL A 307 -31.62 39.28 11.29
C VAL A 307 -31.68 39.00 9.78
N HIS A 308 -32.33 39.83 8.98
CA HIS A 308 -32.32 39.67 7.51
C HIS A 308 -30.91 39.74 6.93
N MET A 309 -30.10 40.68 7.41
CA MET A 309 -28.70 40.80 6.99
C MET A 309 -27.84 39.60 7.39
N ILE A 310 -28.03 39.10 8.61
CA ILE A 310 -27.32 37.91 9.10
C ILE A 310 -27.79 36.64 8.37
N ALA A 311 -29.07 36.54 8.03
CA ALA A 311 -29.66 35.42 7.31
C ALA A 311 -29.11 35.29 5.87
N ASP A 312 -28.79 36.41 5.24
CA ASP A 312 -28.23 36.47 3.88
C ASP A 312 -26.70 36.30 3.84
N LEU A 313 -26.04 36.10 4.98
CA LEU A 313 -24.59 35.94 5.05
C LEU A 313 -24.11 34.69 4.28
N ARG A 314 -23.12 34.88 3.40
CA ARG A 314 -22.47 33.84 2.59
C ARG A 314 -20.95 34.03 2.69
N ASP A 315 -20.26 33.16 3.43
CA ASP A 315 -18.81 33.21 3.59
C ASP A 315 -18.25 31.78 3.54
N ASP A 316 -17.41 31.49 2.54
CA ASP A 316 -16.84 30.14 2.31
C ASP A 316 -15.93 29.67 3.46
N ASN A 317 -15.46 30.60 4.31
CA ASN A 317 -14.64 30.29 5.47
C ASN A 317 -15.47 30.14 6.76
N LEU A 318 -16.77 30.50 6.75
CA LEU A 318 -17.67 30.35 7.88
C LEU A 318 -18.44 29.03 7.75
N VAL A 319 -18.12 28.07 8.60
CA VAL A 319 -18.73 26.73 8.54
C VAL A 319 -19.83 26.51 9.61
N GLY A 320 -20.39 27.59 10.16
CA GLY A 320 -21.41 27.58 11.22
C GLY A 320 -21.49 28.89 12.02
N LEU A 321 -22.71 29.30 12.34
CA LEU A 321 -23.07 30.54 13.05
C LEU A 321 -24.11 30.24 14.13
N ASP A 322 -23.84 30.62 15.38
CA ASP A 322 -24.84 30.65 16.45
C ASP A 322 -25.08 32.07 16.92
N ILE A 323 -26.32 32.36 17.30
CA ILE A 323 -26.76 33.67 17.74
C ILE A 323 -27.37 33.52 19.12
N VAL A 324 -26.82 34.25 20.09
CA VAL A 324 -27.41 34.38 21.42
C VAL A 324 -28.23 35.66 21.43
N LEU A 325 -29.55 35.53 21.51
CA LEU A 325 -30.50 36.65 21.55
C LEU A 325 -30.91 36.90 22.99
N LEU A 326 -30.44 38.00 23.60
CA LEU A 326 -30.85 38.41 24.94
C LEU A 326 -31.95 39.47 24.88
N GLU A 327 -33.14 39.16 25.39
CA GLU A 327 -34.25 40.11 25.47
C GLU A 327 -33.98 41.21 26.51
N ARG A 328 -34.31 42.46 26.16
CA ARG A 328 -34.21 43.65 27.03
C ARG A 328 -35.53 44.43 27.03
N GLY A 329 -35.99 44.87 28.20
CA GLY A 329 -37.14 45.77 28.37
C GLY A 329 -38.49 45.05 28.61
N PRO A 330 -39.55 45.77 29.04
CA PRO A 330 -40.83 45.19 29.41
C PRO A 330 -41.58 44.61 28.19
N ARG A 331 -42.15 43.40 28.34
CA ARG A 331 -42.89 42.67 27.28
C ARG A 331 -44.25 43.30 26.99
N THR A 332 -44.29 44.44 26.29
CA THR A 332 -45.54 45.06 25.80
C THR A 332 -45.82 44.66 24.35
N GLY A 333 -46.41 43.49 24.12
CA GLY A 333 -46.92 43.08 22.79
C GLY A 333 -45.90 42.67 21.71
N ALA A 334 -44.60 42.91 21.89
CA ALA A 334 -43.52 42.63 20.91
C ALA A 334 -43.12 41.15 20.72
N ARG A 335 -43.82 40.20 21.37
CA ARG A 335 -43.47 38.77 21.36
C ARG A 335 -43.48 38.14 19.95
N ALA A 336 -44.39 38.58 19.08
CA ALA A 336 -44.51 38.06 17.73
C ALA A 336 -43.28 38.37 16.87
N VAL A 337 -42.69 39.57 17.00
CA VAL A 337 -41.54 40.00 16.18
C VAL A 337 -40.26 39.26 16.58
N ILE A 338 -40.06 39.00 17.88
CA ILE A 338 -38.90 38.21 18.36
C ILE A 338 -39.04 36.74 17.97
N GLU A 339 -40.26 36.19 17.99
CA GLU A 339 -40.54 34.84 17.49
C GLU A 339 -40.31 34.76 15.97
N GLU A 340 -40.70 35.78 15.21
CA GLU A 340 -40.43 35.90 13.77
C GLU A 340 -38.93 36.02 13.46
N ALA A 341 -38.20 36.88 14.17
CA ALA A 341 -36.75 37.01 14.05
C ALA A 341 -36.02 35.70 14.39
N THR A 342 -36.47 34.99 15.42
CA THR A 342 -35.95 33.67 15.78
C THR A 342 -36.19 32.64 14.67
N ALA A 343 -37.39 32.64 14.07
CA ALA A 343 -37.72 31.76 12.96
C ALA A 343 -36.86 32.05 11.72
N LEU A 344 -36.68 33.32 11.35
CA LEU A 344 -35.85 33.76 10.23
C LEU A 344 -34.38 33.34 10.39
N LEU A 345 -33.80 33.50 11.58
CA LEU A 345 -32.44 33.04 11.87
C LEU A 345 -32.31 31.52 11.77
N ARG A 346 -33.31 30.78 12.26
CA ARG A 346 -33.32 29.31 12.14
C ARG A 346 -33.50 28.87 10.69
N ASP A 347 -34.31 29.58 9.89
CA ASP A 347 -34.52 29.34 8.47
C ASP A 347 -33.27 29.61 7.62
N SER A 348 -32.41 30.54 8.05
CA SER A 348 -31.13 30.80 7.41
C SER A 348 -30.04 29.80 7.77
N GLY A 349 -30.33 28.84 8.66
CA GLY A 349 -29.39 27.83 9.12
C GLY A 349 -28.54 28.24 10.33
N ALA A 350 -28.81 29.37 10.99
CA ALA A 350 -28.12 29.73 12.23
C ALA A 350 -28.62 28.90 13.42
N GLY A 351 -27.76 28.67 14.42
CA GLY A 351 -28.20 28.29 15.75
C GLY A 351 -28.79 29.51 16.46
N CYS A 352 -29.94 29.37 17.12
CA CYS A 352 -30.57 30.51 17.79
C CYS A 352 -30.89 30.17 19.25
N PHE A 353 -30.25 30.89 20.16
CA PHE A 353 -30.25 30.67 21.61
C PHE A 353 -30.86 31.88 22.31
N ARG A 354 -32.16 31.80 22.62
CA ARG A 354 -32.89 32.92 23.21
C ARG A 354 -32.76 32.93 24.74
N VAL A 355 -32.55 34.11 25.31
CA VAL A 355 -32.45 34.35 26.76
C VAL A 355 -33.42 35.45 27.18
N SER A 356 -34.23 35.18 28.21
CA SER A 356 -35.26 36.10 28.71
C SER A 356 -35.14 36.26 30.24
N PRO A 357 -34.22 37.10 30.74
CA PRO A 357 -33.84 37.11 32.15
C PRO A 357 -34.96 37.60 33.09
N ASP A 358 -35.88 38.43 32.59
CA ASP A 358 -36.95 39.07 33.37
C ASP A 358 -38.23 38.21 33.47
N HIS A 359 -38.20 36.95 33.03
CA HIS A 359 -39.37 36.08 33.10
C HIS A 359 -39.40 35.35 34.45
N GLU A 360 -40.38 35.63 35.30
CA GLU A 360 -40.47 35.10 36.67
C GLU A 360 -40.45 33.56 36.74
N ASP A 361 -40.89 32.87 35.69
CA ASP A 361 -40.88 31.40 35.58
C ASP A 361 -39.61 30.80 34.94
N ASP A 362 -38.68 31.62 34.42
CA ASP A 362 -37.48 31.09 33.75
C ASP A 362 -36.37 30.76 34.76
N GLU A 363 -36.06 29.48 34.85
CA GLU A 363 -35.00 28.94 35.69
C GLU A 363 -33.61 29.48 35.32
N LEU A 364 -33.37 29.74 34.02
CA LEU A 364 -32.13 30.33 33.57
C LEU A 364 -32.02 31.79 34.01
N GLY A 365 -33.09 32.59 33.84
CA GLY A 365 -33.15 33.97 34.31
C GLY A 365 -32.79 34.11 35.79
N ARG A 366 -33.40 33.29 36.66
CA ARG A 366 -33.06 33.27 38.11
C ARG A 366 -31.61 32.89 38.38
N ALA A 367 -31.07 31.89 37.70
CA ALA A 367 -29.70 31.44 37.87
C ALA A 367 -28.65 32.45 37.36
N LEU A 368 -29.00 33.18 36.30
CA LEU A 368 -28.17 34.24 35.71
C LEU A 368 -28.16 35.50 36.59
N LEU A 369 -29.30 35.88 37.17
CA LEU A 369 -29.41 37.01 38.10
C LEU A 369 -28.68 36.77 39.43
N ALA A 370 -28.34 35.52 39.76
CA ALA A 370 -27.59 35.12 40.95
C ALA A 370 -26.05 35.15 40.76
N LEU A 371 -25.54 35.53 39.57
CA LEU A 371 -24.09 35.57 39.33
C LEU A 371 -23.39 36.60 40.24
N PRO A 372 -22.20 36.27 40.79
CA PRO A 372 -21.38 37.21 41.56
C PRO A 372 -21.06 38.48 40.75
N ASP A 373 -21.08 39.64 41.42
CA ASP A 373 -20.81 40.97 40.87
C ASP A 373 -21.84 41.48 39.83
N LEU A 374 -23.09 40.99 39.85
CA LEU A 374 -24.20 41.72 39.23
C LEU A 374 -24.69 42.80 40.23
N PRO A 375 -24.77 44.09 39.84
CA PRO A 375 -25.22 45.14 40.74
C PRO A 375 -26.66 44.89 41.21
N ALA A 376 -26.90 44.96 42.52
CA ALA A 376 -28.24 44.81 43.11
C ALA A 376 -29.11 46.04 42.79
N GLY A 377 -30.04 45.91 41.84
CA GLY A 377 -30.93 46.98 41.37
C GLY A 377 -31.54 46.67 39.99
N PRO A 378 -32.44 47.52 39.46
CA PRO A 378 -33.05 47.30 38.13
C PRO A 378 -31.96 47.18 37.05
N SER A 379 -32.16 46.25 36.11
CA SER A 379 -31.16 45.82 35.12
C SER A 379 -30.50 47.02 34.40
N THR A 380 -29.23 47.31 34.70
CA THR A 380 -28.46 48.31 33.97
C THR A 380 -28.00 47.76 32.61
N ALA A 381 -27.65 48.64 31.67
CA ALA A 381 -27.07 48.23 30.38
C ALA A 381 -25.81 47.37 30.55
N GLU A 382 -25.04 47.62 31.61
CA GLU A 382 -23.83 46.87 31.98
C GLU A 382 -24.16 45.45 32.47
N SER A 383 -25.20 45.28 33.31
CA SER A 383 -25.70 43.96 33.74
C SER A 383 -26.13 43.10 32.55
N HIS A 384 -26.92 43.65 31.64
CA HIS A 384 -27.33 42.91 30.44
C HIS A 384 -26.17 42.56 29.51
N LEU A 385 -25.17 43.44 29.39
CA LEU A 385 -23.97 43.13 28.61
C LEU A 385 -23.21 41.96 29.23
N LYS A 386 -23.05 41.94 30.55
CA LYS A 386 -22.43 40.84 31.29
C LYS A 386 -23.19 39.51 31.07
N LEU A 387 -24.51 39.54 31.14
CA LEU A 387 -25.36 38.37 30.85
C LEU A 387 -25.17 37.84 29.42
N LEU A 388 -25.21 38.74 28.42
CA LEU A 388 -24.97 38.37 27.02
C LEU A 388 -23.57 37.76 26.83
N ARG A 389 -22.54 38.31 27.50
CA ARG A 389 -21.17 37.76 27.47
C ARG A 389 -21.13 36.34 27.99
N VAL A 390 -21.74 36.09 29.16
CA VAL A 390 -21.74 34.77 29.82
C VAL A 390 -22.45 33.74 28.95
N CYS A 391 -23.66 34.05 28.46
CA CYS A 391 -24.41 33.14 27.61
C CYS A 391 -23.69 32.85 26.28
N SER A 392 -23.12 33.87 25.63
CA SER A 392 -22.38 33.71 24.37
C SER A 392 -21.11 32.88 24.56
N ALA A 393 -20.36 33.12 25.64
CA ALA A 393 -19.20 32.33 25.98
C ALA A 393 -19.55 30.87 26.34
N TRP A 394 -20.70 30.62 26.97
CA TRP A 394 -21.15 29.26 27.30
C TRP A 394 -21.52 28.45 26.05
N VAL A 395 -22.24 29.08 25.10
CA VAL A 395 -22.52 28.47 23.80
C VAL A 395 -21.23 28.18 23.06
N ALA A 396 -20.28 29.13 23.08
CA ALA A 396 -18.98 28.96 22.43
C ALA A 396 -18.09 27.88 23.08
N SER A 397 -18.06 27.78 24.42
CA SER A 397 -17.28 26.77 25.14
C SER A 397 -17.83 25.35 24.95
N SER A 398 -19.13 25.26 24.63
CA SER A 398 -19.80 24.01 24.28
C SER A 398 -19.49 23.55 22.84
N ARG A 399 -18.81 24.39 22.05
CA ARG A 399 -18.35 24.14 20.67
C ARG A 399 -16.82 24.20 20.56
N THR A 400 -16.24 23.58 19.53
CA THR A 400 -14.80 23.69 19.27
C THR A 400 -14.51 24.75 18.20
N GLY A 401 -13.36 25.43 18.30
CA GLY A 401 -12.86 26.34 17.25
C GLY A 401 -13.76 27.56 16.97
N THR A 402 -14.46 28.08 17.98
CA THR A 402 -15.45 29.15 17.82
C THR A 402 -14.94 30.49 18.37
N GLU A 403 -15.04 31.56 17.58
CA GLU A 403 -14.79 32.94 18.02
C GLU A 403 -16.09 33.56 18.55
N VAL A 404 -15.98 34.37 19.62
CA VAL A 404 -17.14 35.07 20.21
C VAL A 404 -17.11 36.54 19.80
N TRP A 405 -18.24 37.01 19.29
CA TRP A 405 -18.45 38.40 18.90
C TRP A 405 -19.72 38.93 19.57
N LEU A 406 -19.67 40.15 20.09
CA LEU A 406 -20.81 40.76 20.79
C LEU A 406 -21.14 42.11 20.18
N ALA A 407 -22.41 42.34 19.83
CA ALA A 407 -22.92 43.65 19.42
C ALA A 407 -23.56 44.35 20.63
N ALA A 408 -22.90 45.40 21.15
CA ALA A 408 -23.23 45.98 22.45
C ALA A 408 -24.42 46.98 22.46
N GLY A 409 -24.92 47.42 21.30
CA GLY A 409 -25.99 48.42 21.17
C GLY A 409 -26.37 48.73 19.71
N SER A 410 -27.40 49.56 19.50
CA SER A 410 -28.01 49.91 18.20
C SER A 410 -27.19 50.87 17.31
N GLU A 411 -25.92 51.13 17.64
CA GLU A 411 -25.04 51.99 16.83
C GLU A 411 -24.58 51.29 15.56
N ARG A 412 -25.43 51.36 14.52
CA ARG A 412 -25.12 50.90 13.16
C ARG A 412 -24.22 51.93 12.47
N ASN A 413 -22.98 51.57 12.16
CA ASN A 413 -22.06 52.45 11.43
C ASN A 413 -22.38 52.42 9.91
N GLU A 414 -23.01 53.49 9.41
CA GLU A 414 -23.23 53.80 7.98
C GLU A 414 -23.97 52.72 7.13
N ARG A 415 -24.03 52.95 5.79
CA ARG A 415 -24.94 52.28 4.83
C ARG A 415 -24.86 50.76 4.88
N THR A 416 -26.03 50.11 4.88
CA THR A 416 -26.23 48.65 4.86
C THR A 416 -25.33 47.95 3.82
N PRO A 417 -24.45 47.02 4.22
CA PRO A 417 -23.57 46.30 3.30
C PRO A 417 -24.37 45.34 2.39
N ARG A 418 -24.38 45.51 1.06
CA ARG A 418 -25.01 44.53 0.15
C ARG A 418 -24.03 43.41 -0.21
N GLY A 419 -24.35 42.16 0.13
CA GLY A 419 -23.61 40.96 -0.28
C GLY A 419 -22.21 40.81 0.34
N ALA A 420 -22.04 41.24 1.60
CA ALA A 420 -20.73 41.39 2.24
C ALA A 420 -20.25 40.15 3.00
N ARG A 421 -18.93 40.03 3.22
CA ARG A 421 -18.30 38.92 3.96
C ARG A 421 -18.63 38.99 5.45
N ALA A 422 -18.40 37.92 6.22
CA ALA A 422 -18.81 37.86 7.62
C ALA A 422 -18.25 39.02 8.48
N MET A 423 -16.99 39.41 8.24
CA MET A 423 -16.34 40.52 8.95
C MET A 423 -16.96 41.90 8.65
N ASP A 424 -17.49 42.10 7.45
CA ASP A 424 -18.13 43.36 7.05
C ASP A 424 -19.47 43.52 7.78
N VAL A 425 -20.23 42.43 7.91
CA VAL A 425 -21.49 42.38 8.68
C VAL A 425 -21.23 42.58 10.18
N LEU A 426 -20.18 41.96 10.72
CA LEU A 426 -19.77 42.16 12.12
C LEU A 426 -19.38 43.63 12.38
N GLY A 427 -18.63 44.25 11.46
CA GLY A 427 -18.28 45.67 11.54
C GLY A 427 -19.51 46.59 11.48
N TRP A 428 -20.48 46.30 10.60
CA TRP A 428 -21.74 47.04 10.50
C TRP A 428 -22.59 46.96 11.79
N LEU A 429 -22.61 45.80 12.43
CA LEU A 429 -23.27 45.59 13.72
C LEU A 429 -22.53 46.21 14.91
N GLY A 430 -21.36 46.83 14.69
CA GLY A 430 -20.49 47.32 15.77
C GLY A 430 -20.02 46.18 16.70
N ALA A 431 -19.95 44.95 16.19
CA ALA A 431 -19.60 43.79 16.98
C ALA A 431 -18.09 43.77 17.29
N ALA A 432 -17.74 43.50 18.55
CA ALA A 432 -16.35 43.35 18.98
C ALA A 432 -16.03 41.89 19.31
N SER A 433 -14.83 41.43 18.92
CA SER A 433 -14.32 40.11 19.30
C SER A 433 -13.98 40.07 20.79
N VAL A 434 -14.30 38.96 21.44
CA VAL A 434 -14.06 38.76 22.88
C VAL A 434 -13.27 37.46 23.07
N ASP A 435 -12.22 37.52 23.90
CA ASP A 435 -11.46 36.33 24.28
C ASP A 435 -12.28 35.45 25.25
N GLY A 436 -12.73 34.29 24.76
CA GLY A 436 -13.50 33.33 25.54
C GLY A 436 -12.78 32.80 26.78
N ARG A 437 -11.43 32.84 26.83
CA ARG A 437 -10.65 32.35 27.99
C ARG A 437 -10.66 33.31 29.18
N GLN A 438 -10.87 34.62 28.96
CA GLN A 438 -10.94 35.60 30.04
C GLN A 438 -12.25 35.51 30.85
N LEU A 439 -13.26 34.77 30.35
CA LEU A 439 -14.60 34.68 30.94
C LEU A 439 -14.82 33.44 31.84
N ALA A 440 -13.92 32.45 31.81
CA ALA A 440 -13.97 31.27 32.67
C ALA A 440 -13.41 31.49 34.09
N GLY A 441 -12.94 32.72 34.39
CA GLY A 441 -12.31 33.07 35.67
C GLY A 441 -13.27 33.35 36.83
N ALA A 442 -14.58 33.42 36.60
CA ALA A 442 -15.57 33.55 37.68
C ALA A 442 -16.00 32.17 38.16
N HIS A 443 -15.93 31.91 39.48
CA HIS A 443 -16.56 30.73 40.07
C HIS A 443 -18.08 30.80 39.83
N VAL A 444 -18.58 30.11 38.81
CA VAL A 444 -20.01 29.95 38.55
C VAL A 444 -20.51 28.80 39.42
N GLU A 445 -21.55 29.03 40.21
CA GLU A 445 -22.15 27.98 41.03
C GLU A 445 -22.70 26.82 40.17
N GLN A 446 -22.64 25.61 40.71
CA GLN A 446 -23.03 24.40 40.00
C GLN A 446 -24.50 24.40 39.56
N ALA A 447 -25.38 25.11 40.28
CA ALA A 447 -26.77 25.31 39.89
C ALA A 447 -26.90 26.11 38.58
N THR A 448 -26.10 27.17 38.42
CA THR A 448 -26.08 28.00 37.22
C THR A 448 -25.47 27.26 36.03
N VAL A 449 -24.44 26.44 36.25
CA VAL A 449 -23.91 25.51 35.23
C VAL A 449 -25.00 24.57 34.72
N HIS A 450 -25.74 23.90 35.61
CA HIS A 450 -26.83 23.00 35.22
C HIS A 450 -27.99 23.72 34.52
N ALA A 451 -28.27 24.99 34.87
CA ALA A 451 -29.28 25.80 34.20
C ALA A 451 -28.85 26.18 32.78
N LEU A 452 -27.60 26.60 32.60
CA LEU A 452 -26.99 26.92 31.30
C LEU A 452 -26.92 25.70 30.37
N ASP A 453 -26.55 24.52 30.89
CA ASP A 453 -26.53 23.28 30.11
C ASP A 453 -27.91 22.87 29.64
N ARG A 454 -28.92 22.91 30.52
CA ARG A 454 -30.30 22.61 30.15
C ARG A 454 -30.88 23.62 29.18
N TRP A 455 -30.55 24.90 29.32
CA TRP A 455 -30.96 25.93 28.36
C TRP A 455 -30.33 25.69 26.99
N THR A 456 -29.01 25.52 26.93
CA THR A 456 -28.27 25.28 25.67
C THR A 456 -28.81 24.05 24.95
N LEU A 457 -29.07 22.97 25.69
CA LEU A 457 -29.67 21.75 25.16
C LEU A 457 -31.08 22.00 24.60
N ARG A 458 -31.94 22.72 25.34
CA ARG A 458 -33.31 23.04 24.91
C ARG A 458 -33.33 23.86 23.62
N GLU A 459 -32.52 24.92 23.53
CA GLU A 459 -32.47 25.79 22.35
C GLU A 459 -31.84 25.08 21.14
N ARG A 460 -30.84 24.23 21.36
CA ARG A 460 -30.29 23.35 20.31
C ARG A 460 -31.34 22.40 19.76
N VAL A 461 -32.10 21.73 20.63
CA VAL A 461 -33.20 20.84 20.22
C VAL A 461 -34.27 21.63 19.46
N SER A 462 -34.67 22.80 19.95
CA SER A 462 -35.67 23.64 19.28
C SER A 462 -35.22 24.09 17.88
N THR A 463 -33.94 24.45 17.74
CA THR A 463 -33.34 24.81 16.44
C THR A 463 -33.35 23.61 15.49
N ALA A 464 -32.93 22.43 15.94
CA ALA A 464 -32.92 21.22 15.12
C ALA A 464 -34.34 20.79 14.72
N GLU A 465 -35.30 20.88 15.64
CA GLU A 465 -36.70 20.56 15.36
C GLU A 465 -37.28 21.49 14.29
N HIS A 466 -37.02 22.80 14.39
CA HIS A 466 -37.44 23.79 13.39
C HIS A 466 -36.93 23.44 12.00
N ARG A 467 -35.65 23.07 11.89
CA ARG A 467 -35.03 22.67 10.61
C ARG A 467 -35.68 21.42 10.02
N VAL A 468 -35.88 20.39 10.83
CA VAL A 468 -36.54 19.16 10.38
C VAL A 468 -37.95 19.46 9.89
N ARG A 469 -38.74 20.24 10.65
CA ARG A 469 -40.11 20.62 10.24
C ARG A 469 -40.13 21.40 8.93
N ARG A 470 -39.20 22.33 8.74
CA ARG A 470 -39.08 23.12 7.51
C ARG A 470 -38.72 22.24 6.31
N ARG A 471 -37.69 21.41 6.44
CA ARG A 471 -37.18 20.60 5.32
C ARG A 471 -38.10 19.44 4.96
N CYS A 472 -38.83 18.88 5.92
CA CYS A 472 -39.67 17.70 5.72
C CYS A 472 -41.19 18.01 5.76
N SER A 473 -41.60 19.27 5.97
CA SER A 473 -43.01 19.71 6.03
C SER A 473 -43.87 18.95 7.05
N LEU A 474 -43.39 18.83 8.29
CA LEU A 474 -43.99 17.97 9.33
C LEU A 474 -44.74 18.74 10.42
N GLY A 475 -45.79 18.12 10.97
CA GLY A 475 -46.61 18.67 12.06
C GLY A 475 -46.05 18.44 13.46
N GLN A 476 -46.06 17.19 13.95
CA GLN A 476 -45.65 16.84 15.32
C GLN A 476 -44.46 15.88 15.29
N LEU A 477 -43.39 16.26 16.01
CA LEU A 477 -42.17 15.45 16.18
C LEU A 477 -42.00 15.03 17.63
N ARG A 478 -41.50 13.82 17.85
CA ARG A 478 -41.08 13.31 19.15
C ARG A 478 -39.55 13.21 19.19
N LEU A 479 -38.93 13.83 20.18
CA LEU A 479 -37.49 13.71 20.42
C LEU A 479 -37.15 12.28 20.84
N LEU A 480 -36.21 11.65 20.13
CA LEU A 480 -35.66 10.33 20.46
C LEU A 480 -34.34 10.43 21.23
N GLY A 481 -33.53 11.45 20.95
CA GLY A 481 -32.26 11.66 21.64
C GLY A 481 -31.49 12.87 21.14
N CYS A 482 -30.53 13.32 21.93
CA CYS A 482 -29.63 14.41 21.58
C CYS A 482 -28.19 14.01 21.91
N GLY A 483 -27.39 13.74 20.88
CA GLY A 483 -25.97 13.37 20.99
C GLY A 483 -25.05 14.57 20.74
N SER A 484 -23.73 14.35 20.70
CA SER A 484 -22.75 15.40 20.35
C SER A 484 -22.70 15.73 18.86
N GLU A 485 -23.25 14.86 18.00
CA GLU A 485 -23.23 15.04 16.54
C GLU A 485 -24.58 15.43 15.95
N ALA A 486 -25.68 15.04 16.60
CA ALA A 486 -27.01 15.21 16.05
C ALA A 486 -28.11 15.26 17.12
N VAL A 487 -29.24 15.85 16.75
CA VAL A 487 -30.53 15.74 17.45
C VAL A 487 -31.45 14.85 16.62
N VAL A 488 -32.09 13.88 17.28
CA VAL A 488 -32.85 12.82 16.60
C VAL A 488 -34.33 12.90 16.95
N PHE A 489 -35.18 12.94 15.93
CA PHE A 489 -36.63 13.02 16.06
C PHE A 489 -37.34 11.86 15.35
N THR A 490 -38.61 11.65 15.64
CA THR A 490 -39.49 10.79 14.84
C THR A 490 -40.92 11.35 14.77
N ASP A 491 -41.61 11.08 13.67
CA ASP A 491 -43.05 11.28 13.51
C ASP A 491 -43.87 10.01 13.80
N GLY A 492 -43.21 8.92 14.24
CA GLY A 492 -43.79 7.61 14.47
C GLY A 492 -43.65 6.62 13.30
N LYS A 493 -43.15 7.07 12.13
CA LYS A 493 -42.84 6.22 10.97
C LYS A 493 -41.41 6.38 10.47
N THR A 494 -40.86 7.58 10.55
CA THR A 494 -39.53 7.94 10.07
C THR A 494 -38.71 8.55 11.19
N VAL A 495 -37.42 8.25 11.22
CA VAL A 495 -36.42 8.90 12.05
C VAL A 495 -35.79 10.04 11.26
N TYR A 496 -35.68 11.21 11.89
CA TYR A 496 -35.03 12.39 11.36
C TYR A 496 -33.83 12.73 12.24
N LYS A 497 -32.63 12.42 11.75
CA LYS A 497 -31.36 12.74 12.42
C LYS A 497 -30.83 14.06 11.86
N CYS A 498 -31.04 15.14 12.60
CA CYS A 498 -30.51 16.46 12.29
C CYS A 498 -29.05 16.52 12.74
N ILE A 499 -28.13 16.29 11.81
CA ILE A 499 -26.69 16.33 12.02
C ILE A 499 -26.25 17.78 12.09
N ASP A 500 -25.95 18.22 13.30
CA ASP A 500 -25.59 19.57 13.65
C ASP A 500 -24.19 19.68 14.27
N TYR A 501 -23.41 18.59 14.24
CA TYR A 501 -22.01 18.50 14.65
C TYR A 501 -21.64 19.43 15.81
N TRP A 502 -22.39 19.37 16.91
CA TRP A 502 -22.30 20.35 17.98
C TRP A 502 -20.88 20.58 18.52
N LYS A 503 -19.99 19.58 18.42
CA LYS A 503 -18.58 19.71 18.80
C LYS A 503 -17.58 19.74 17.65
N THR A 504 -17.96 19.50 16.39
CA THR A 504 -17.04 19.41 15.24
C THR A 504 -17.74 19.95 13.98
N ARG A 505 -17.34 19.63 12.75
CA ARG A 505 -18.07 20.05 11.53
C ARG A 505 -18.11 18.91 10.53
N MET A 506 -19.16 18.84 9.71
CA MET A 506 -19.26 17.83 8.65
C MET A 506 -18.30 18.16 7.52
N PRO A 507 -17.33 17.29 7.19
CA PRO A 507 -16.57 17.43 5.96
C PRO A 507 -17.49 17.22 4.75
N ARG A 508 -17.32 18.02 3.68
CA ARG A 508 -18.13 17.85 2.45
C ARG A 508 -18.06 16.43 1.90
N SER A 509 -16.88 15.83 1.92
CA SER A 509 -16.66 14.44 1.51
C SER A 509 -17.50 13.43 2.28
N GLN A 510 -17.75 13.67 3.57
CA GLN A 510 -18.60 12.81 4.39
C GLN A 510 -20.08 12.93 4.00
N LEU A 511 -20.53 14.15 3.71
CA LEU A 511 -21.89 14.39 3.21
C LEU A 511 -22.11 13.69 1.87
N ASP A 512 -21.19 13.90 0.92
CA ASP A 512 -21.26 13.29 -0.41
C ASP A 512 -21.24 11.75 -0.30
N PHE A 513 -20.43 11.20 0.61
CA PHE A 513 -20.40 9.76 0.90
C PHE A 513 -21.76 9.25 1.40
N LEU A 514 -22.35 9.89 2.43
CA LEU A 514 -23.65 9.49 2.97
C LEU A 514 -24.77 9.60 1.94
N GLN A 515 -24.79 10.67 1.13
CA GLN A 515 -25.71 10.84 0.01
C GLN A 515 -25.57 9.70 -1.01
N ALA A 516 -24.34 9.28 -1.32
CA ALA A 516 -24.10 8.15 -2.21
C ALA A 516 -24.60 6.79 -1.64
N GLN A 517 -24.85 6.68 -0.32
CA GLN A 517 -25.36 5.46 0.31
C GLN A 517 -26.89 5.36 0.35
N VAL A 518 -27.62 6.41 -0.04
CA VAL A 518 -29.09 6.41 -0.05
C VAL A 518 -29.64 5.22 -0.86
N GLY A 519 -30.53 4.45 -0.24
CA GLY A 519 -31.12 3.24 -0.79
C GLY A 519 -30.22 2.00 -0.91
N ARG A 520 -28.92 2.09 -0.60
CA ARG A 520 -27.96 0.98 -0.82
C ARG A 520 -27.98 -0.11 0.25
N TRP A 521 -28.46 0.19 1.46
CA TRP A 521 -28.41 -0.75 2.59
C TRP A 521 -29.70 -1.55 2.77
N VAL A 522 -30.58 -1.56 1.76
CA VAL A 522 -31.82 -2.34 1.78
C VAL A 522 -31.48 -3.83 1.92
N GLY A 523 -32.05 -4.48 2.93
CA GLY A 523 -31.81 -5.89 3.22
C GLY A 523 -30.50 -6.20 3.92
N ALA A 524 -29.65 -5.21 4.20
CA ALA A 524 -28.40 -5.42 4.95
C ALA A 524 -28.71 -5.69 6.44
N PRO A 525 -28.31 -6.84 7.00
CA PRO A 525 -28.54 -7.14 8.41
C PRO A 525 -27.90 -6.07 9.30
N GLY A 526 -28.56 -5.70 10.38
CA GLY A 526 -28.04 -4.71 11.33
C GLY A 526 -28.10 -3.24 10.91
N LEU A 527 -28.37 -2.92 9.64
CA LEU A 527 -28.47 -1.53 9.14
C LEU A 527 -29.92 -1.14 8.80
N TYR A 528 -30.21 0.15 8.83
CA TYR A 528 -31.39 0.77 8.25
C TYR A 528 -30.99 1.44 6.94
N ALA A 529 -31.74 1.22 5.87
CA ALA A 529 -31.51 1.93 4.61
C ALA A 529 -31.74 3.45 4.82
N LEU A 530 -30.80 4.24 4.33
CA LEU A 530 -30.97 5.69 4.29
C LEU A 530 -32.02 6.03 3.22
N ASN A 531 -33.07 6.73 3.62
CA ASN A 531 -34.14 7.19 2.73
C ASN A 531 -33.69 8.47 2.01
N GLU A 532 -33.14 9.44 2.74
CA GLU A 532 -32.67 10.72 2.22
C GLU A 532 -31.52 11.26 3.09
N VAL A 533 -30.65 12.08 2.48
CA VAL A 533 -29.63 12.88 3.15
C VAL A 533 -29.70 14.30 2.59
N ILE A 534 -30.43 15.15 3.31
CA ILE A 534 -30.78 16.51 2.90
C ILE A 534 -29.72 17.48 3.41
N GLU A 535 -29.05 18.18 2.48
CA GLU A 535 -28.11 19.24 2.82
C GLU A 535 -28.83 20.53 3.23
N ASP A 536 -28.41 21.14 4.33
CA ASP A 536 -28.94 22.40 4.86
C ASP A 536 -27.82 23.33 5.36
N GLY A 537 -27.11 23.95 4.42
CA GLY A 537 -25.95 24.80 4.72
C GLY A 537 -24.83 23.98 5.36
N PRO A 538 -24.33 24.34 6.56
CA PRO A 538 -23.31 23.56 7.26
C PRO A 538 -23.86 22.31 7.98
N TRP A 539 -25.16 22.04 7.87
CA TRP A 539 -25.88 20.96 8.55
C TRP A 539 -26.46 19.96 7.56
N ALA A 540 -26.90 18.80 8.05
CA ALA A 540 -27.64 17.86 7.23
C ALA A 540 -28.77 17.17 8.01
N VAL A 541 -29.84 16.79 7.33
CA VAL A 541 -30.89 15.92 7.89
C VAL A 541 -30.84 14.59 7.17
N LEU A 542 -30.58 13.53 7.93
CA LEU A 542 -30.55 12.16 7.44
C LEU A 542 -31.79 11.42 7.93
N THR A 543 -32.45 10.68 7.04
CA THR A 543 -33.69 9.98 7.37
C THR A 543 -33.63 8.48 7.11
N TYR A 544 -34.26 7.68 7.96
CA TYR A 544 -34.45 6.23 7.80
C TYR A 544 -35.72 5.79 8.56
N ASP A 545 -36.17 4.56 8.34
CA ASP A 545 -37.42 4.07 8.93
C ASP A 545 -37.34 3.93 10.46
N TYR A 546 -38.41 4.34 11.15
CA TYR A 546 -38.56 4.18 12.59
C TYR A 546 -39.13 2.81 12.93
N GLU A 547 -38.51 2.13 13.89
CA GLU A 547 -39.00 0.90 14.49
C GLU A 547 -39.01 1.03 16.01
N ALA A 548 -39.99 0.42 16.67
CA ALA A 548 -39.99 0.35 18.13
C ALA A 548 -38.84 -0.55 18.60
N SER A 549 -38.01 -0.03 19.52
CA SER A 549 -36.78 -0.71 19.95
C SER A 549 -36.51 -0.50 21.44
N THR A 550 -35.67 -1.35 22.03
CA THR A 550 -35.11 -1.18 23.38
C THR A 550 -33.60 -0.92 23.32
N PRO A 551 -33.00 -0.28 24.35
CA PRO A 551 -31.56 -0.14 24.45
C PRO A 551 -30.84 -1.49 24.42
N TYR A 552 -29.66 -1.53 23.81
CA TYR A 552 -28.82 -2.73 23.78
C TYR A 552 -27.96 -2.83 25.05
N GLU A 553 -28.03 -3.98 25.73
CA GLU A 553 -27.35 -4.21 27.03
C GLU A 553 -26.23 -5.28 26.96
N GLY A 554 -25.90 -5.79 25.77
CA GLY A 554 -24.91 -6.85 25.55
C GLY A 554 -25.50 -8.13 24.92
N GLY A 555 -24.65 -9.06 24.47
CA GLY A 555 -25.05 -10.34 23.84
C GLY A 555 -25.35 -10.27 22.34
N TYR A 556 -26.31 -11.09 21.86
CA TYR A 556 -26.77 -11.13 20.46
C TYR A 556 -25.65 -11.36 19.42
N GLU A 557 -24.73 -12.28 19.71
CA GLU A 557 -23.56 -12.52 18.87
C GLU A 557 -23.91 -12.80 17.39
N SER A 558 -24.98 -13.56 17.14
CA SER A 558 -25.43 -13.86 15.76
C SER A 558 -25.87 -12.60 15.00
N ASP A 559 -26.62 -11.71 15.64
CA ASP A 559 -27.10 -10.47 15.02
C ASP A 559 -25.95 -9.50 14.79
N LEU A 560 -24.98 -9.45 15.71
CA LEU A 560 -23.78 -8.63 15.58
C LEU A 560 -22.83 -9.13 14.49
N ILE A 561 -22.70 -10.44 14.32
CA ILE A 561 -22.02 -11.05 13.17
C ILE A 561 -22.77 -10.69 11.88
N GLY A 562 -24.10 -10.74 11.91
CA GLY A 562 -24.97 -10.27 10.82
C GLY A 562 -24.69 -8.80 10.47
N LEU A 563 -24.65 -7.91 11.45
CA LEU A 563 -24.32 -6.49 11.28
C LEU A 563 -22.93 -6.29 10.63
N LEU A 564 -21.91 -6.99 11.12
CA LEU A 564 -20.56 -6.90 10.56
C LEU A 564 -20.53 -7.37 9.11
N ASN A 565 -21.13 -8.52 8.80
CA ASN A 565 -21.24 -9.02 7.43
C ASN A 565 -22.07 -8.06 6.55
N GLY A 566 -23.18 -7.52 7.05
CA GLY A 566 -24.01 -6.54 6.35
C GLY A 566 -23.23 -5.29 5.98
N CYS A 567 -22.49 -4.72 6.93
CA CYS A 567 -21.57 -3.60 6.69
C CYS A 567 -20.50 -3.93 5.63
N ARG A 568 -19.86 -5.11 5.73
CA ARG A 568 -18.88 -5.57 4.75
C ARG A 568 -19.49 -5.66 3.34
N ASP A 569 -20.67 -6.26 3.22
CA ASP A 569 -21.28 -6.57 1.94
C ASP A 569 -21.73 -5.31 1.19
N VAL A 570 -22.19 -4.28 1.93
CA VAL A 570 -22.54 -2.95 1.39
C VAL A 570 -21.36 -1.98 1.34
N GLY A 571 -20.16 -2.40 1.75
CA GLY A 571 -18.93 -1.62 1.62
C GLY A 571 -18.81 -0.45 2.60
N VAL A 572 -19.29 -0.61 3.84
CA VAL A 572 -19.13 0.38 4.93
C VAL A 572 -18.53 -0.22 6.20
N VAL A 573 -17.97 0.61 7.07
CA VAL A 573 -17.60 0.28 8.45
C VAL A 573 -18.11 1.36 9.40
N CYS A 574 -18.39 1.00 10.65
CA CYS A 574 -18.73 1.96 11.68
C CYS A 574 -17.60 2.05 12.72
N ASN A 575 -17.00 3.22 12.87
CA ASN A 575 -15.94 3.48 13.82
C ASN A 575 -16.42 3.52 15.28
N ASN A 576 -17.72 3.46 15.55
CA ASN A 576 -18.25 3.62 16.90
C ASN A 576 -19.38 2.64 17.20
N VAL A 577 -19.00 1.36 17.31
CA VAL A 577 -19.91 0.28 17.73
C VAL A 577 -19.98 0.19 19.26
N HIS A 578 -20.35 1.28 19.92
CA HIS A 578 -20.60 1.32 21.36
C HIS A 578 -22.03 0.82 21.67
N PRO A 579 -22.32 0.15 22.81
CA PRO A 579 -23.67 -0.31 23.16
C PRO A 579 -24.77 0.76 23.04
N LYS A 580 -24.47 2.00 23.43
CA LYS A 580 -25.37 3.17 23.30
C LYS A 580 -25.82 3.49 21.86
N ASN A 581 -25.08 3.01 20.87
CA ASN A 581 -25.33 3.22 19.45
C ASN A 581 -26.01 2.00 18.79
N LEU A 582 -26.38 1.01 19.59
CA LEU A 582 -27.08 -0.20 19.19
C LEU A 582 -28.45 -0.24 19.85
N VAL A 583 -29.44 -0.75 19.13
CA VAL A 583 -30.80 -0.98 19.64
C VAL A 583 -31.26 -2.38 19.29
N VAL A 584 -32.14 -2.95 20.11
CA VAL A 584 -32.76 -4.26 19.86
C VAL A 584 -34.17 -4.05 19.32
N THR A 585 -34.43 -4.64 18.17
CA THR A 585 -35.71 -4.58 17.45
C THR A 585 -36.32 -5.98 17.30
N ARG A 586 -37.51 -6.09 16.68
CA ARG A 586 -38.05 -7.42 16.34
C ARG A 586 -37.22 -8.14 15.27
N ALA A 587 -36.53 -7.38 14.43
CA ALA A 587 -35.65 -7.89 13.37
C ALA A 587 -34.21 -8.15 13.84
N GLY A 588 -33.92 -8.01 15.14
CA GLY A 588 -32.59 -8.19 15.74
C GLY A 588 -31.90 -6.88 16.12
N VAL A 589 -30.59 -6.93 16.37
CA VAL A 589 -29.77 -5.76 16.73
C VAL A 589 -29.56 -4.84 15.53
N LYS A 590 -29.76 -3.53 15.71
CA LYS A 590 -29.57 -2.48 14.69
C LYS A 590 -28.60 -1.40 15.16
N LEU A 591 -27.76 -0.91 14.26
CA LEU A 591 -26.90 0.26 14.45
C LEU A 591 -27.65 1.54 14.10
N ILE A 592 -27.61 2.54 14.98
CA ILE A 592 -28.34 3.82 14.82
C ILE A 592 -27.44 5.04 14.67
N ASP A 593 -26.12 4.88 14.81
CA ASP A 593 -25.18 6.01 14.78
C ASP A 593 -24.66 6.31 13.37
N TYR A 594 -25.55 6.83 12.51
CA TYR A 594 -25.18 7.31 11.18
C TYR A 594 -24.74 8.77 11.21
N GLY A 595 -23.61 9.08 10.58
CA GLY A 595 -22.93 10.37 10.73
C GLY A 595 -21.48 10.23 10.31
N SER A 596 -20.55 10.75 11.12
CA SER A 596 -19.08 10.66 10.87
C SER A 596 -18.49 9.29 11.05
N ASP A 597 -19.14 8.47 11.88
CA ASP A 597 -18.62 7.17 12.27
C ASP A 597 -18.84 6.11 11.19
N VAL A 598 -19.82 6.30 10.30
CA VAL A 598 -20.00 5.44 9.12
C VAL A 598 -19.05 5.90 8.03
N ARG A 599 -18.13 5.01 7.63
CA ARG A 599 -17.09 5.28 6.62
C ARG A 599 -17.11 4.23 5.52
N PRO A 600 -16.48 4.49 4.36
CA PRO A 600 -16.19 3.45 3.39
C PRO A 600 -15.44 2.30 4.06
N TRP A 601 -15.74 1.08 3.64
CA TRP A 601 -15.09 -0.11 4.17
C TRP A 601 -13.58 -0.09 3.90
N THR A 602 -12.80 -0.46 4.90
CA THR A 602 -11.37 -0.76 4.79
C THR A 602 -11.04 -1.99 5.63
N PRO A 603 -9.97 -2.77 5.33
CA PRO A 603 -9.63 -3.94 6.11
C PRO A 603 -9.35 -3.60 7.59
N LEU A 604 -8.60 -2.52 7.83
CA LEU A 604 -8.31 -2.03 9.18
C LEU A 604 -9.57 -1.49 9.88
N GLY A 605 -10.39 -0.70 9.18
CA GLY A 605 -11.65 -0.20 9.72
C GLY A 605 -12.60 -1.33 10.11
N PHE A 606 -12.63 -2.41 9.32
CA PHE A 606 -13.43 -3.59 9.62
C PHE A 606 -12.89 -4.38 10.81
N GLU A 607 -11.58 -4.54 10.92
CA GLU A 607 -10.94 -5.15 12.08
C GLU A 607 -11.23 -4.34 13.36
N HIS A 608 -11.05 -3.03 13.32
CA HIS A 608 -11.40 -2.12 14.42
C HIS A 608 -12.89 -2.20 14.80
N MET A 609 -13.77 -2.23 13.79
CA MET A 609 -15.20 -2.41 14.00
C MET A 609 -15.47 -3.75 14.69
N ALA A 610 -14.89 -4.85 14.20
CA ALA A 610 -15.06 -6.19 14.76
C ALA A 610 -14.56 -6.30 16.21
N ARG A 611 -13.40 -5.72 16.54
CA ARG A 611 -12.88 -5.68 17.92
C ARG A 611 -13.83 -4.93 18.85
N ARG A 612 -14.32 -3.76 18.42
CA ARG A 612 -15.32 -3.00 19.19
C ARG A 612 -16.62 -3.78 19.34
N THR A 613 -17.13 -4.41 18.27
CA THR A 613 -18.32 -5.24 18.31
C THR A 613 -18.17 -6.42 19.27
N PHE A 614 -17.00 -7.06 19.32
CA PHE A 614 -16.72 -8.13 20.28
C PHE A 614 -16.79 -7.63 21.73
N LEU A 615 -16.15 -6.50 22.03
CA LEU A 615 -16.22 -5.88 23.34
C LEU A 615 -17.63 -5.41 23.70
N ALA A 616 -18.38 -4.86 22.74
CA ALA A 616 -19.79 -4.51 22.94
C ALA A 616 -20.64 -5.76 23.22
N CYS A 617 -20.35 -6.89 22.57
CA CYS A 617 -21.07 -8.15 22.78
C CYS A 617 -20.82 -8.75 24.17
N ARG A 618 -19.57 -8.73 24.65
CA ARG A 618 -19.14 -9.49 25.84
C ARG A 618 -18.96 -8.63 27.09
N HIS A 619 -18.73 -7.33 26.94
CA HIS A 619 -18.35 -6.41 28.00
C HIS A 619 -19.18 -5.11 28.01
N ALA A 620 -20.43 -5.15 27.52
CA ALA A 620 -21.31 -3.98 27.44
C ALA A 620 -21.45 -3.20 28.77
N ALA A 621 -21.49 -3.90 29.90
CA ALA A 621 -21.65 -3.32 31.24
C ALA A 621 -20.33 -2.85 31.88
N HIS A 622 -19.20 -2.93 31.16
CA HIS A 622 -17.89 -2.60 31.73
C HIS A 622 -17.76 -1.06 31.95
N PRO A 623 -17.45 -0.58 33.17
CA PRO A 623 -17.47 0.86 33.47
C PRO A 623 -16.41 1.66 32.70
N GLY A 624 -15.33 1.01 32.26
CA GLY A 624 -14.28 1.58 31.41
C GLY A 624 -14.35 1.19 29.93
N LEU A 625 -15.50 0.72 29.43
CA LEU A 625 -15.62 0.14 28.09
C LEU A 625 -15.07 1.04 26.97
N GLN A 626 -15.30 2.35 27.05
CA GLN A 626 -14.80 3.29 26.04
C GLN A 626 -13.26 3.30 25.95
N ALA A 627 -12.57 3.33 27.10
CA ALA A 627 -11.11 3.29 27.14
C ALA A 627 -10.59 1.92 26.66
N LEU A 628 -11.27 0.85 27.03
CA LEU A 628 -10.95 -0.51 26.59
C LEU A 628 -11.07 -0.67 25.07
N MET A 629 -12.18 -0.19 24.47
CA MET A 629 -12.40 -0.18 23.03
C MET A 629 -11.34 0.63 22.27
N GLN A 630 -10.78 1.66 22.90
CA GLN A 630 -9.75 2.51 22.29
C GLN A 630 -8.38 1.82 22.33
N ARG A 631 -8.03 1.17 23.44
CA ARG A 631 -6.82 0.36 23.59
C ARG A 631 -6.81 -0.86 22.69
N ALA A 632 -7.96 -1.52 22.55
CA ALA A 632 -8.10 -2.73 21.73
C ALA A 632 -7.80 -2.54 20.24
N LEU A 633 -7.73 -1.29 19.75
CA LEU A 633 -7.38 -1.00 18.36
C LEU A 633 -5.89 -1.21 18.06
N THR A 634 -5.03 -1.12 19.09
CA THR A 634 -3.57 -1.18 18.96
C THR A 634 -2.92 -2.21 19.86
N GLU A 635 -3.58 -2.63 20.93
CA GLU A 635 -3.07 -3.63 21.87
C GLU A 635 -3.69 -5.01 21.55
N ASP A 636 -2.83 -5.99 21.22
CA ASP A 636 -3.28 -7.35 20.90
C ASP A 636 -3.46 -8.25 22.13
N GLN A 637 -2.86 -7.88 23.27
CA GLN A 637 -2.89 -8.68 24.51
C GLN A 637 -3.69 -7.99 25.62
N LEU A 638 -4.99 -7.86 25.40
CA LEU A 638 -5.95 -7.46 26.45
C LEU A 638 -6.66 -8.69 27.00
N PRO A 639 -6.76 -8.86 28.34
CA PRO A 639 -7.53 -9.96 28.94
C PRO A 639 -8.98 -10.03 28.44
N GLU A 640 -9.61 -8.89 28.21
CA GLU A 640 -10.99 -8.75 27.72
C GLU A 640 -11.15 -9.08 26.24
N MET A 641 -10.05 -9.31 25.51
CA MET A 641 -10.07 -9.80 24.12
C MET A 641 -9.98 -11.34 24.04
N ALA A 642 -10.00 -12.05 25.18
CA ALA A 642 -10.01 -13.51 25.21
C ALA A 642 -11.23 -14.09 24.48
N GLY A 643 -10.98 -14.92 23.46
CA GLY A 643 -12.02 -15.50 22.60
C GLY A 643 -12.35 -14.68 21.35
N TYR A 644 -11.67 -13.55 21.13
CA TYR A 644 -11.84 -12.74 19.92
C TYR A 644 -11.49 -13.52 18.66
N SER A 645 -10.44 -14.35 18.66
CA SER A 645 -10.05 -15.17 17.50
C SER A 645 -11.19 -16.07 17.01
N THR A 646 -11.92 -16.71 17.94
CA THR A 646 -13.09 -17.55 17.63
C THR A 646 -14.25 -16.71 17.09
N PHE A 647 -14.50 -15.52 17.65
CA PHE A 647 -15.50 -14.59 17.11
C PHE A 647 -15.11 -14.11 15.69
N ARG A 648 -13.84 -13.77 15.50
CA ARG A 648 -13.27 -13.28 14.24
C ARG A 648 -13.31 -14.34 13.14
N ALA A 649 -13.12 -15.62 13.46
CA ALA A 649 -13.22 -16.73 12.52
C ALA A 649 -14.64 -16.93 11.97
N LYS A 650 -15.68 -16.54 12.72
CA LYS A 650 -17.08 -16.57 12.25
C LYS A 650 -17.38 -15.47 11.23
N LEU A 651 -16.58 -14.40 11.23
CA LEU A 651 -16.59 -13.37 10.21
C LEU A 651 -15.70 -13.90 9.07
N GLY A 652 -16.32 -14.54 8.06
CA GLY A 652 -15.59 -15.19 6.96
C GLY A 652 -14.46 -14.33 6.40
N GLU A 653 -13.41 -14.97 5.85
CA GLU A 653 -12.28 -14.27 5.26
C GLU A 653 -12.78 -13.17 4.31
N SER A 654 -12.10 -12.02 4.35
CA SER A 654 -12.34 -10.89 3.47
C SER A 654 -12.19 -11.32 2.01
N SER A 655 -13.27 -11.85 1.41
CA SER A 655 -13.36 -12.20 -0.01
C SER A 655 -13.33 -10.95 -0.90
N ARG A 656 -13.37 -9.76 -0.29
CA ARG A 656 -13.07 -8.47 -0.91
C ARG A 656 -11.97 -7.79 -0.11
N ARG A 657 -10.71 -8.24 -0.23
CA ARG A 657 -9.61 -7.25 -0.15
C ARG A 657 -9.95 -6.26 -1.27
N PRO A 658 -10.26 -4.98 -0.99
CA PRO A 658 -10.25 -3.95 -2.01
C PRO A 658 -8.78 -3.87 -2.37
N GLY A 659 -8.39 -4.63 -3.37
CA GLY A 659 -7.16 -4.35 -4.08
C GLY A 659 -7.24 -2.90 -4.57
N PRO A 660 -6.09 -2.26 -4.82
CA PRO A 660 -6.04 -0.98 -5.50
C PRO A 660 -6.98 -1.02 -6.71
N ARG A 661 -7.78 0.04 -6.89
CA ARG A 661 -8.83 0.22 -7.92
C ARG A 661 -8.75 -0.87 -9.01
N LEU A 662 -9.38 -2.02 -8.77
CA LEU A 662 -9.34 -3.14 -9.71
C LEU A 662 -9.87 -2.64 -11.05
N ALA A 663 -9.17 -2.97 -12.13
CA ALA A 663 -9.62 -2.61 -13.48
C ALA A 663 -11.10 -2.99 -13.62
N ALA A 664 -11.94 -2.00 -13.91
CA ALA A 664 -13.38 -2.18 -14.01
C ALA A 664 -13.72 -3.29 -15.01
N ALA A 665 -14.85 -3.97 -14.82
CA ALA A 665 -15.33 -5.05 -15.70
C ALA A 665 -15.39 -4.67 -17.20
N GLY A 666 -15.33 -3.37 -17.56
CA GLY A 666 -15.25 -2.87 -18.92
C GLY A 666 -13.85 -2.85 -19.56
N ALA A 667 -12.85 -3.54 -19.00
CA ALA A 667 -11.50 -3.58 -19.57
C ALA A 667 -11.34 -4.53 -20.78
N PHE A 668 -12.25 -5.48 -20.94
CA PHE A 668 -12.29 -6.39 -22.09
C PHE A 668 -13.36 -5.94 -23.10
N GLY A 669 -13.08 -6.12 -24.38
CA GLY A 669 -14.08 -5.98 -25.44
C GLY A 669 -15.08 -7.14 -25.46
N GLU A 670 -15.97 -7.13 -26.44
CA GLU A 670 -16.95 -8.20 -26.62
C GLU A 670 -16.29 -9.44 -27.22
N ALA A 671 -16.51 -10.61 -26.60
CA ALA A 671 -15.96 -11.86 -27.09
C ALA A 671 -16.67 -12.33 -28.37
N PRO A 672 -15.97 -13.03 -29.28
CA PRO A 672 -16.60 -13.60 -30.47
C PRO A 672 -17.75 -14.57 -30.10
N PRO A 673 -18.80 -14.67 -30.94
CA PRO A 673 -19.89 -15.62 -30.72
C PRO A 673 -19.40 -17.05 -30.54
N HIS A 674 -19.89 -17.71 -29.49
CA HIS A 674 -19.47 -19.06 -29.11
C HIS A 674 -20.64 -19.92 -28.63
N ARG A 675 -20.44 -21.24 -28.63
CA ARG A 675 -21.34 -22.17 -27.93
C ARG A 675 -20.99 -22.24 -26.45
N ARG A 676 -22.00 -22.48 -25.61
CA ARG A 676 -21.78 -22.81 -24.21
C ARG A 676 -20.89 -24.04 -24.08
N PHE A 677 -20.01 -24.06 -23.09
CA PHE A 677 -19.06 -25.13 -22.87
C PHE A 677 -18.97 -25.54 -21.40
N ARG A 678 -18.52 -26.76 -21.11
CA ARG A 678 -18.21 -27.19 -19.74
C ARG A 678 -16.82 -26.73 -19.32
N LEU A 679 -16.68 -26.35 -18.05
CA LEU A 679 -15.41 -25.95 -17.45
C LEU A 679 -15.06 -26.91 -16.31
N TYR A 680 -13.89 -27.55 -16.40
CA TYR A 680 -13.34 -28.41 -15.36
C TYR A 680 -12.17 -27.70 -14.67
N VAL A 681 -12.31 -27.43 -13.37
CA VAL A 681 -11.29 -26.76 -12.57
C VAL A 681 -10.52 -27.80 -11.76
N GLY A 682 -9.19 -27.83 -11.87
CA GLY A 682 -8.32 -28.69 -11.07
C GLY A 682 -7.60 -27.88 -9.99
N VAL A 683 -7.69 -28.33 -8.73
CA VAL A 683 -7.07 -27.67 -7.58
C VAL A 683 -6.34 -28.70 -6.72
N ILE A 684 -5.17 -28.33 -6.19
CA ILE A 684 -4.47 -29.09 -5.15
C ILE A 684 -4.64 -28.34 -3.85
N THR A 685 -5.00 -29.04 -2.77
CA THR A 685 -5.04 -28.40 -1.45
C THR A 685 -4.43 -29.28 -0.37
N SER A 686 -3.89 -28.63 0.65
CA SER A 686 -3.66 -29.24 1.96
C SER A 686 -4.21 -28.32 3.07
N ASP A 687 -5.09 -27.38 2.70
CA ASP A 687 -5.50 -26.22 3.47
C ASP A 687 -6.98 -25.91 3.15
N PRO A 688 -7.92 -26.62 3.82
CA PRO A 688 -9.34 -26.48 3.54
C PRO A 688 -9.89 -25.05 3.69
N PRO A 689 -9.48 -24.23 4.68
CA PRO A 689 -9.89 -22.82 4.73
C PRO A 689 -9.49 -22.02 3.48
N MET A 690 -8.27 -22.21 2.98
CA MET A 690 -7.81 -21.55 1.76
C MET A 690 -8.61 -22.01 0.54
N LEU A 691 -8.84 -23.33 0.41
CA LEU A 691 -9.67 -23.91 -0.63
C LEU A 691 -11.10 -23.36 -0.61
N ARG A 692 -11.71 -23.22 0.58
CA ARG A 692 -13.07 -22.74 0.73
C ARG A 692 -13.28 -21.39 0.05
N ALA A 693 -12.37 -20.45 0.25
CA ALA A 693 -12.46 -19.12 -0.34
C ALA A 693 -12.34 -19.12 -1.87
N LEU A 694 -11.56 -20.05 -2.45
CA LEU A 694 -11.53 -20.26 -3.90
C LEU A 694 -12.87 -20.83 -4.40
N LEU A 695 -13.42 -21.83 -3.70
CA LEU A 695 -14.69 -22.46 -4.07
C LEU A 695 -15.87 -21.48 -3.98
N ASP A 696 -15.88 -20.54 -3.01
CA ASP A 696 -16.86 -19.45 -2.95
C ASP A 696 -16.89 -18.64 -4.27
N GLY A 697 -15.71 -18.30 -4.80
CA GLY A 697 -15.57 -17.59 -6.08
C GLY A 697 -16.06 -18.43 -7.27
N LEU A 698 -15.69 -19.71 -7.32
CA LEU A 698 -16.12 -20.62 -8.40
C LEU A 698 -17.63 -20.87 -8.38
N ALA A 699 -18.24 -20.97 -7.20
CA ALA A 699 -19.70 -21.15 -7.06
C ALA A 699 -20.45 -19.98 -7.70
N SER A 700 -19.93 -18.75 -7.55
CA SER A 700 -20.53 -17.56 -8.16
C SER A 700 -20.54 -17.58 -9.70
N LEU A 701 -19.61 -18.32 -10.33
CA LEU A 701 -19.54 -18.44 -11.79
C LEU A 701 -20.58 -19.41 -12.39
N GLY A 702 -21.12 -20.33 -11.58
CA GLY A 702 -21.99 -21.41 -12.04
C GLY A 702 -23.26 -20.93 -12.78
N ALA A 703 -23.68 -19.69 -12.54
CA ALA A 703 -24.86 -19.07 -13.15
C ALA A 703 -24.55 -18.22 -14.41
N SER A 704 -23.49 -18.56 -15.16
CA SER A 704 -23.07 -17.81 -16.37
C SER A 704 -23.76 -18.27 -17.66
N ASP A 705 -24.12 -17.33 -18.53
CA ASP A 705 -24.63 -17.60 -19.89
C ASP A 705 -23.60 -18.28 -20.81
N THR A 706 -22.31 -18.26 -20.41
CA THR A 706 -21.20 -18.87 -21.15
C THR A 706 -21.00 -20.35 -20.82
N LEU A 707 -21.27 -20.76 -19.59
CA LEU A 707 -20.92 -22.11 -19.11
C LEU A 707 -22.12 -23.04 -19.22
N GLN A 708 -21.95 -24.22 -19.81
CA GLN A 708 -22.94 -25.31 -19.75
C GLN A 708 -22.97 -25.97 -18.36
N GLY A 709 -21.80 -26.01 -17.70
CA GLY A 709 -21.63 -26.55 -16.35
C GLY A 709 -20.21 -26.32 -15.87
N LEU A 710 -20.03 -26.23 -14.55
CA LEU A 710 -18.74 -26.07 -13.88
C LEU A 710 -18.56 -27.21 -12.89
N ALA A 711 -17.40 -27.87 -12.95
CA ALA A 711 -17.03 -28.94 -12.03
C ALA A 711 -15.61 -28.75 -11.50
N VAL A 712 -15.40 -29.08 -10.23
CA VAL A 712 -14.13 -28.94 -9.54
C VAL A 712 -13.59 -30.32 -9.18
N LEU A 713 -12.36 -30.59 -9.58
CA LEU A 713 -11.58 -31.74 -9.14
C LEU A 713 -10.55 -31.26 -8.11
N VAL A 714 -10.69 -31.73 -6.89
CA VAL A 714 -9.73 -31.48 -5.80
C VAL A 714 -8.82 -32.68 -5.66
N LEU A 715 -7.52 -32.46 -5.79
CA LEU A 715 -6.52 -33.41 -5.34
C LEU A 715 -6.12 -33.07 -3.91
N ASP A 716 -6.46 -33.96 -2.98
CA ASP A 716 -6.14 -33.76 -1.57
C ASP A 716 -4.68 -34.17 -1.28
N ASN A 717 -3.88 -33.21 -0.83
CA ASN A 717 -2.49 -33.40 -0.46
C ASN A 717 -2.34 -33.46 1.07
N CYS A 718 -3.14 -34.34 1.70
CA CYS A 718 -3.15 -34.63 3.13
C CYS A 718 -3.73 -33.49 4.00
N SER A 719 -4.93 -33.03 3.65
CA SER A 719 -5.72 -32.10 4.48
C SER A 719 -6.29 -32.80 5.73
N PRO A 720 -6.65 -32.05 6.80
CA PRO A 720 -7.45 -32.61 7.88
C PRO A 720 -8.81 -33.11 7.35
N PRO A 721 -9.16 -34.41 7.48
CA PRO A 721 -10.34 -34.98 6.82
C PRO A 721 -11.65 -34.29 7.20
N ASP A 722 -11.87 -34.03 8.49
CA ASP A 722 -13.09 -33.39 8.99
C ASP A 722 -13.29 -31.98 8.42
N GLU A 723 -12.19 -31.22 8.28
CA GLU A 723 -12.22 -29.87 7.72
C GLU A 723 -12.49 -29.89 6.21
N LEU A 724 -11.83 -30.78 5.46
CA LEU A 724 -12.04 -30.93 4.03
C LEU A 724 -13.48 -31.37 3.72
N ASP A 725 -14.04 -32.30 4.49
CA ASP A 725 -15.42 -32.76 4.34
C ASP A 725 -16.45 -31.66 4.60
N VAL A 726 -16.18 -30.74 5.53
CA VAL A 726 -17.02 -29.55 5.75
C VAL A 726 -17.00 -28.64 4.52
N VAL A 727 -15.82 -28.38 3.95
CA VAL A 727 -15.65 -27.53 2.78
C VAL A 727 -16.31 -28.14 1.53
N VAL A 728 -16.13 -29.44 1.31
CA VAL A 728 -16.73 -30.17 0.17
C VAL A 728 -18.25 -30.22 0.28
N ARG A 729 -18.81 -30.52 1.46
CA ARG A 729 -20.27 -30.51 1.69
C ARG A 729 -20.86 -29.12 1.44
N TRP A 730 -20.19 -28.09 1.94
CA TRP A 730 -20.61 -26.72 1.69
C TRP A 730 -20.61 -26.40 0.19
N ALA A 731 -19.57 -26.79 -0.55
CA ALA A 731 -19.47 -26.52 -1.99
C ALA A 731 -20.61 -27.19 -2.77
N ARG A 732 -20.94 -28.45 -2.42
CA ARG A 732 -22.11 -29.16 -2.98
C ARG A 732 -23.41 -28.42 -2.65
N SER A 733 -23.58 -27.94 -1.42
CA SER A 733 -24.78 -27.17 -1.05
C SER A 733 -24.88 -25.82 -1.77
N ALA A 734 -23.74 -25.25 -2.17
CA ALA A 734 -23.65 -24.04 -2.98
C ALA A 734 -23.87 -24.30 -4.49
N GLY A 735 -24.17 -25.55 -4.89
CA GLY A 735 -24.45 -25.92 -6.28
C GLY A 735 -23.22 -26.23 -7.13
N LEU A 736 -22.04 -26.40 -6.52
CA LEU A 736 -20.84 -26.83 -7.23
C LEU A 736 -20.76 -28.34 -7.35
N ALA A 737 -20.57 -28.83 -8.57
CA ALA A 737 -20.17 -30.22 -8.79
C ALA A 737 -18.71 -30.40 -8.37
N ILE A 738 -18.44 -31.26 -7.39
CA ILE A 738 -17.09 -31.43 -6.82
C ILE A 738 -16.75 -32.90 -6.60
N ALA A 739 -15.56 -33.28 -7.06
CA ALA A 739 -14.96 -34.59 -6.85
C ALA A 739 -13.62 -34.46 -6.13
N VAL A 740 -13.33 -35.39 -5.24
CA VAL A 740 -12.08 -35.44 -4.47
C VAL A 740 -11.31 -36.70 -4.84
N ALA A 741 -10.03 -36.54 -5.16
CA ALA A 741 -9.05 -37.62 -5.25
C ALA A 741 -8.22 -37.61 -3.96
N ASP A 742 -8.60 -38.45 -3.01
CA ASP A 742 -7.93 -38.58 -1.71
C ASP A 742 -6.58 -39.33 -1.80
N GLU A 743 -5.83 -39.35 -0.69
CA GLU A 743 -4.55 -40.07 -0.64
C GLU A 743 -4.70 -41.56 -0.98
N ALA A 744 -5.76 -42.22 -0.51
CA ALA A 744 -5.95 -43.65 -0.70
C ALA A 744 -6.09 -43.99 -2.20
N ARG A 745 -6.89 -43.19 -2.92
CA ARG A 745 -7.07 -43.32 -4.35
C ARG A 745 -5.79 -43.00 -5.13
N GLN A 746 -5.10 -41.93 -4.76
CA GLN A 746 -3.81 -41.58 -5.37
C GLN A 746 -2.79 -42.72 -5.24
N ARG A 747 -2.71 -43.38 -4.09
CA ARG A 747 -1.78 -44.51 -3.87
C ARG A 747 -2.16 -45.73 -4.71
N LEU A 748 -3.46 -46.03 -4.80
CA LEU A 748 -3.96 -47.13 -5.63
C LEU A 748 -3.64 -46.90 -7.11
N ASP A 749 -3.92 -45.71 -7.62
CA ASP A 749 -3.67 -45.36 -9.02
C ASP A 749 -2.18 -45.27 -9.34
N ALA A 750 -1.34 -44.84 -8.39
CA ALA A 750 0.12 -44.88 -8.52
C ALA A 750 0.64 -46.32 -8.63
N ALA A 751 0.19 -47.22 -7.74
CA ALA A 751 0.58 -48.63 -7.77
C ALA A 751 0.12 -49.35 -9.06
N ALA A 752 -1.00 -48.91 -9.65
CA ALA A 752 -1.47 -49.37 -10.95
C ALA A 752 -0.71 -48.76 -12.15
N GLY A 753 0.26 -47.87 -11.90
CA GLY A 753 1.05 -47.21 -12.95
C GLY A 753 0.34 -46.05 -13.63
N GLY A 754 -0.76 -45.53 -13.07
CA GLY A 754 -1.61 -44.51 -13.70
C GLY A 754 -0.93 -43.16 -13.94
N PHE A 755 0.21 -42.92 -13.28
CA PHE A 755 1.01 -41.70 -13.40
C PHE A 755 2.37 -41.93 -14.07
N GLY A 756 2.58 -43.09 -14.71
CA GLY A 756 3.85 -43.49 -15.32
C GLY A 756 4.85 -44.07 -14.31
N ALA A 757 5.94 -44.62 -14.83
CA ALA A 757 6.98 -45.33 -14.09
C ALA A 757 7.69 -44.46 -13.03
N ALA A 758 7.68 -43.14 -13.21
CA ALA A 758 8.25 -42.20 -12.24
C ALA A 758 7.47 -42.14 -10.92
N ILE A 759 6.20 -42.55 -10.89
CA ILE A 759 5.34 -42.49 -9.70
C ILE A 759 4.59 -43.82 -9.56
N LEU A 760 5.34 -44.92 -9.42
CA LEU A 760 4.80 -46.25 -9.08
C LEU A 760 4.49 -46.40 -7.58
N SER A 761 5.09 -45.56 -6.75
CA SER A 761 4.89 -45.55 -5.30
C SER A 761 4.74 -44.11 -4.83
N ARG A 762 3.51 -43.73 -4.48
CA ARG A 762 3.22 -42.46 -3.81
C ARG A 762 3.46 -42.62 -2.30
N PRO A 763 4.39 -41.86 -1.68
CA PRO A 763 4.63 -41.91 -0.24
C PRO A 763 3.37 -41.59 0.57
N GLN A 764 3.30 -42.04 1.83
CA GLN A 764 2.22 -41.66 2.75
C GLN A 764 2.34 -40.19 3.19
N GLY A 765 1.21 -39.51 3.36
CA GLY A 765 1.16 -38.12 3.82
C GLY A 765 1.33 -37.11 2.70
N LYS A 766 1.76 -35.89 3.05
CA LYS A 766 1.92 -34.78 2.10
C LYS A 766 3.10 -35.03 1.15
N VAL A 767 2.87 -34.90 -0.16
CA VAL A 767 3.89 -35.04 -1.19
C VAL A 767 4.32 -33.69 -1.77
N GLY A 768 5.48 -33.68 -2.42
CA GLY A 768 6.02 -32.54 -3.15
C GLY A 768 5.09 -32.04 -4.26
N ILE A 769 5.19 -30.75 -4.59
CA ILE A 769 4.24 -30.09 -5.48
C ILE A 769 4.32 -30.61 -6.91
N ALA A 770 5.50 -31.03 -7.41
CA ALA A 770 5.61 -31.60 -8.76
C ALA A 770 4.87 -32.95 -8.86
N MET A 771 4.97 -33.79 -7.83
CA MET A 771 4.24 -35.06 -7.75
C MET A 771 2.73 -34.82 -7.69
N ALA A 772 2.27 -33.94 -6.79
CA ALA A 772 0.85 -33.59 -6.67
C ALA A 772 0.28 -33.01 -7.98
N ARG A 773 1.00 -32.10 -8.65
CA ARG A 773 0.58 -31.56 -9.96
C ARG A 773 0.55 -32.61 -11.05
N THR A 774 1.47 -33.57 -11.06
CA THR A 774 1.47 -34.66 -12.05
C THR A 774 0.25 -35.58 -11.91
N MET A 775 -0.16 -35.88 -10.67
CA MET A 775 -1.37 -36.65 -10.39
C MET A 775 -2.64 -35.87 -10.75
N LEU A 776 -2.75 -34.60 -10.36
CA LEU A 776 -3.91 -33.76 -10.71
C LEU A 776 -4.06 -33.65 -12.24
N GLN A 777 -2.96 -33.41 -12.94
CA GLN A 777 -2.95 -33.28 -14.40
C GLN A 777 -3.40 -34.58 -15.09
N ARG A 778 -3.05 -35.74 -14.53
CA ARG A 778 -3.51 -37.03 -15.07
C ARG A 778 -5.02 -37.14 -15.00
N TYR A 779 -5.60 -36.93 -13.82
CA TYR A 779 -7.04 -37.03 -13.63
C TYR A 779 -7.81 -35.98 -14.44
N LEU A 780 -7.39 -34.72 -14.38
CA LEU A 780 -8.03 -33.64 -15.13
C LEU A 780 -7.88 -33.84 -16.65
N GLY A 781 -6.70 -34.26 -17.11
CA GLY A 781 -6.44 -34.56 -18.52
C GLY A 781 -7.32 -35.69 -19.06
N ALA A 782 -7.51 -36.77 -18.28
CA ALA A 782 -8.41 -37.85 -18.63
C ALA A 782 -9.88 -37.39 -18.68
N LEU A 783 -10.29 -36.51 -17.75
CA LEU A 783 -11.63 -35.93 -17.74
C LEU A 783 -11.88 -35.08 -19.01
N LEU A 784 -10.95 -34.19 -19.34
CA LEU A 784 -10.99 -33.36 -20.56
C LEU A 784 -10.97 -34.20 -21.84
N ALA A 785 -10.17 -35.27 -21.88
CA ALA A 785 -10.12 -36.18 -23.03
C ALA A 785 -11.48 -36.84 -23.30
N SER A 786 -12.27 -37.08 -22.24
CA SER A 786 -13.62 -37.65 -22.37
C SER A 786 -14.74 -36.65 -22.68
N ASP A 787 -14.46 -35.36 -22.63
CA ASP A 787 -15.38 -34.29 -23.06
C ASP A 787 -14.64 -33.27 -23.95
N PRO A 788 -14.44 -33.55 -25.25
CA PRO A 788 -13.64 -32.71 -26.14
C PRO A 788 -14.14 -31.26 -26.31
N GLY A 789 -15.42 -31.00 -26.00
CA GLY A 789 -16.01 -29.66 -26.03
C GLY A 789 -15.69 -28.82 -24.79
N SER A 790 -15.17 -29.44 -23.73
CA SER A 790 -14.88 -28.80 -22.45
C SER A 790 -13.54 -28.07 -22.43
N PHE A 791 -13.33 -27.25 -21.41
CA PHE A 791 -12.07 -26.55 -21.14
C PHE A 791 -11.59 -26.86 -19.73
N GLY A 792 -10.28 -26.91 -19.53
CA GLY A 792 -9.66 -27.09 -18.22
C GLY A 792 -9.18 -25.77 -17.63
N TRP A 793 -9.18 -25.67 -16.30
CA TRP A 793 -8.55 -24.56 -15.58
C TRP A 793 -7.82 -25.08 -14.35
N VAL A 794 -6.50 -25.00 -14.35
CA VAL A 794 -5.69 -25.38 -13.19
C VAL A 794 -5.43 -24.14 -12.35
N LEU A 795 -5.86 -24.21 -11.08
CA LEU A 795 -5.75 -23.14 -10.08
C LEU A 795 -5.03 -23.64 -8.82
N ASP A 796 -4.17 -22.80 -8.25
CA ASP A 796 -3.69 -22.99 -6.88
C ASP A 796 -4.79 -22.58 -5.88
N ASP A 797 -4.83 -23.20 -4.70
CA ASP A 797 -5.87 -22.97 -3.67
C ASP A 797 -5.84 -21.55 -3.08
N ASP A 798 -4.70 -20.86 -3.18
CA ASP A 798 -4.47 -19.47 -2.75
C ASP A 798 -4.92 -18.41 -3.77
N MET A 799 -5.64 -18.82 -4.81
CA MET A 799 -6.28 -17.93 -5.78
C MET A 799 -7.70 -17.52 -5.36
N ARG A 800 -8.16 -16.37 -5.84
CA ARG A 800 -9.54 -15.87 -5.70
C ARG A 800 -10.09 -15.55 -7.07
N VAL A 801 -11.22 -16.19 -7.38
CA VAL A 801 -11.98 -15.97 -8.61
C VAL A 801 -13.07 -14.94 -8.32
N ASP A 802 -13.04 -13.84 -9.05
CA ASP A 802 -14.02 -12.76 -8.92
C ASP A 802 -14.86 -12.59 -10.20
N ALA A 803 -15.79 -11.63 -10.17
CA ALA A 803 -16.76 -11.40 -11.24
C ALA A 803 -16.11 -11.09 -12.61
N ARG A 804 -14.84 -10.65 -12.66
CA ARG A 804 -14.14 -10.38 -13.92
C ARG A 804 -13.94 -11.64 -14.76
N ALA A 805 -13.97 -12.83 -14.14
CA ALA A 805 -13.91 -14.08 -14.88
C ALA A 805 -15.04 -14.23 -15.90
N HIS A 806 -16.23 -13.67 -15.64
CA HIS A 806 -17.31 -13.64 -16.62
C HIS A 806 -16.96 -12.89 -17.90
N ALA A 807 -16.01 -11.93 -17.86
CA ALA A 807 -15.61 -11.15 -19.01
C ALA A 807 -14.56 -11.85 -19.89
N TYR A 808 -13.66 -12.65 -19.30
CA TYR A 808 -12.58 -13.30 -20.06
C TYR A 808 -12.81 -14.78 -20.39
N LEU A 809 -13.62 -15.52 -19.63
CA LEU A 809 -13.97 -16.92 -19.95
C LEU A 809 -14.61 -17.09 -21.35
N PRO A 810 -15.46 -16.17 -21.85
CA PRO A 810 -16.01 -16.23 -23.21
C PRO A 810 -14.97 -16.24 -24.34
N TRP A 811 -13.73 -15.82 -24.07
CA TRP A 811 -12.67 -15.77 -25.08
C TRP A 811 -11.99 -17.13 -25.32
N LEU A 812 -12.13 -18.09 -24.40
CA LEU A 812 -11.42 -19.38 -24.49
C LEU A 812 -11.69 -20.16 -25.80
N PRO A 813 -12.94 -20.22 -26.33
CA PRO A 813 -13.19 -20.87 -27.60
C PRO A 813 -12.49 -20.19 -28.79
N ALA A 814 -12.38 -18.86 -28.77
CA ALA A 814 -11.71 -18.12 -29.83
C ALA A 814 -10.20 -18.43 -29.88
N PHE A 815 -9.53 -18.49 -28.72
CA PHE A 815 -8.14 -18.93 -28.63
C PHE A 815 -7.94 -20.35 -29.15
N ARG A 816 -8.80 -21.30 -28.74
CA ARG A 816 -8.75 -22.67 -29.26
C ARG A 816 -8.89 -22.69 -30.79
N SER A 817 -9.78 -21.88 -31.35
CA SER A 817 -9.99 -21.80 -32.80
C SER A 817 -8.79 -21.21 -33.56
N GLN A 818 -7.97 -20.39 -32.91
CA GLN A 818 -6.71 -19.86 -33.47
C GLN A 818 -5.52 -20.80 -33.28
N GLY A 819 -5.73 -21.99 -32.68
CA GLY A 819 -4.69 -23.00 -32.51
C GLY A 819 -3.93 -22.90 -31.19
N THR A 820 -4.39 -22.09 -30.23
CA THR A 820 -3.82 -22.07 -28.87
C THR A 820 -4.22 -23.33 -28.11
N ASP A 821 -3.25 -24.04 -27.52
CA ASP A 821 -3.50 -25.26 -26.75
C ASP A 821 -3.58 -24.98 -25.24
N VAL A 822 -2.83 -23.98 -24.76
CA VAL A 822 -2.73 -23.59 -23.35
C VAL A 822 -2.64 -22.08 -23.24
N LEU A 823 -3.42 -21.51 -22.31
CA LEU A 823 -3.33 -20.09 -21.94
C LEU A 823 -2.86 -19.93 -20.50
N LEU A 824 -1.85 -19.09 -20.30
CA LEU A 824 -1.32 -18.71 -19.00
C LEU A 824 -1.96 -17.38 -18.57
N GLY A 825 -2.71 -17.39 -17.47
CA GLY A 825 -3.33 -16.20 -16.91
C GLY A 825 -2.34 -15.30 -16.16
N ALA A 826 -2.80 -14.12 -15.73
CA ALA A 826 -2.01 -13.14 -15.01
C ALA A 826 -2.37 -13.10 -13.52
N TYR A 827 -1.36 -12.89 -12.68
CA TYR A 827 -1.54 -12.71 -11.24
C TYR A 827 -1.86 -11.26 -10.89
N GLU A 828 -2.65 -11.09 -9.84
CA GLU A 828 -2.82 -9.82 -9.13
C GLU A 828 -2.67 -10.02 -7.62
N GLY A 829 -2.37 -8.95 -6.88
CA GLY A 829 -2.22 -9.02 -5.42
C GLY A 829 -0.83 -9.49 -5.01
N SER A 830 -0.76 -10.55 -4.21
CA SER A 830 0.51 -11.03 -3.63
C SER A 830 1.45 -11.60 -4.68
N SER A 831 2.76 -11.45 -4.47
CA SER A 831 3.78 -12.09 -5.31
C SER A 831 3.78 -13.61 -5.11
N PRO A 832 3.87 -14.43 -6.19
CA PRO A 832 4.03 -15.89 -6.08
C PRO A 832 5.46 -16.30 -5.65
N ASN A 833 6.38 -15.34 -5.54
CA ASN A 833 7.75 -15.59 -5.11
C ASN A 833 7.84 -15.68 -3.57
N PRO A 834 8.89 -16.34 -3.02
CA PRO A 834 9.16 -16.27 -1.58
C PRO A 834 9.22 -14.82 -1.09
N PRO A 835 8.60 -14.49 0.07
CA PRO A 835 8.54 -13.11 0.59
C PRO A 835 9.89 -12.40 0.64
N LEU A 836 10.95 -13.12 1.04
CA LEU A 836 12.32 -12.60 1.08
C LEU A 836 12.75 -11.93 -0.23
N ASN A 837 12.34 -12.47 -1.38
CA ASN A 837 12.78 -11.98 -2.68
C ASN A 837 12.04 -10.72 -3.17
N GLY A 838 11.16 -10.14 -2.35
CA GLY A 838 10.56 -8.82 -2.58
C GLY A 838 10.61 -7.93 -1.33
N LEU A 839 11.34 -8.35 -0.29
CA LEU A 839 11.31 -7.66 1.00
C LEU A 839 12.10 -6.36 0.97
N ARG A 840 13.22 -6.28 0.21
CA ARG A 840 14.01 -5.04 0.10
C ARG A 840 13.15 -3.90 -0.41
N VAL A 841 12.46 -4.10 -1.54
CA VAL A 841 11.68 -3.02 -2.15
C VAL A 841 10.50 -2.57 -1.28
N GLN A 842 9.87 -3.48 -0.54
CA GLN A 842 8.81 -3.13 0.40
C GLN A 842 9.33 -2.33 1.60
N LEU A 843 10.53 -2.64 2.10
CA LEU A 843 11.16 -1.89 3.19
C LEU A 843 11.67 -0.50 2.72
N VAL A 844 12.14 -0.39 1.48
CA VAL A 844 12.43 0.91 0.84
C VAL A 844 11.15 1.76 0.81
N ASP A 845 10.03 1.18 0.41
CA ASP A 845 8.74 1.88 0.40
C ASP A 845 8.33 2.30 1.81
N LEU A 846 8.42 1.40 2.80
CA LEU A 846 8.09 1.69 4.18
C LEU A 846 8.87 2.90 4.74
N LEU A 847 10.19 2.93 4.51
CA LEU A 847 11.05 4.03 4.94
C LEU A 847 10.60 5.38 4.34
N HIS A 848 10.40 5.43 3.02
CA HIS A 848 10.03 6.65 2.33
C HIS A 848 8.60 7.12 2.65
N ASN A 849 7.66 6.18 2.83
CA ASN A 849 6.30 6.52 3.22
C ASN A 849 6.21 7.03 4.66
N ILE A 850 7.02 6.53 5.60
CA ILE A 850 7.08 7.10 6.97
C ILE A 850 7.59 8.54 6.92
N HIS A 851 8.66 8.82 6.17
CA HIS A 851 9.13 10.20 5.99
C HIS A 851 8.07 11.11 5.38
N TRP A 852 7.40 10.63 4.33
CA TRP A 852 6.37 11.40 3.64
C TRP A 852 5.15 11.68 4.52
N LEU A 853 4.58 10.66 5.16
CA LEU A 853 3.37 10.82 5.98
C LEU A 853 3.62 11.72 7.19
N ARG A 854 4.82 11.69 7.77
CA ARG A 854 5.19 12.55 8.91
C ARG A 854 5.39 14.02 8.56
N SER A 855 5.59 14.36 7.29
CA SER A 855 5.68 15.77 6.88
C SER A 855 4.31 16.40 6.61
N LEU A 856 3.24 15.58 6.59
CA LEU A 856 1.88 16.01 6.40
C LEU A 856 1.17 16.22 7.74
N ARG A 857 0.17 17.11 7.76
CA ARG A 857 -0.74 17.23 8.91
C ARG A 857 -1.65 16.00 8.99
N GLU A 858 -1.79 15.45 10.19
CA GLU A 858 -2.46 14.17 10.44
C GLU A 858 -3.96 14.16 10.07
N GLU A 859 -4.62 15.32 10.12
CA GLU A 859 -6.06 15.47 9.87
C GLU A 859 -6.44 15.60 8.40
N LEU A 860 -5.44 15.81 7.52
CA LEU A 860 -5.66 15.98 6.09
C LEU A 860 -6.06 14.67 5.45
N VAL A 861 -6.81 14.76 4.35
CA VAL A 861 -7.00 13.64 3.43
C VAL A 861 -5.65 13.28 2.81
N LEU A 862 -5.34 11.98 2.77
CA LEU A 862 -4.11 11.47 2.19
C LEU A 862 -4.01 11.89 0.70
N PRO A 863 -2.93 12.56 0.27
CA PRO A 863 -2.73 12.88 -1.13
C PRO A 863 -2.59 11.62 -1.99
N ASP A 864 -3.33 11.54 -3.10
CA ASP A 864 -3.34 10.37 -3.98
C ASP A 864 -2.13 10.36 -4.92
N ARG A 865 -1.16 9.47 -4.67
CA ARG A 865 0.04 9.28 -5.51
C ARG A 865 -0.04 8.09 -6.47
N SER A 866 -1.24 7.57 -6.74
CA SER A 866 -1.44 6.38 -7.58
C SER A 866 -0.93 6.54 -9.02
N ALA A 867 -0.96 7.77 -9.57
CA ALA A 867 -0.44 8.07 -10.91
C ALA A 867 1.09 7.88 -10.98
N GLU A 868 1.82 8.28 -9.94
CA GLU A 868 3.27 8.06 -9.85
C GLU A 868 3.59 6.57 -9.79
N ASN A 869 2.86 5.82 -8.97
CA ASN A 869 3.00 4.36 -8.90
C ASN A 869 2.70 3.72 -10.26
N ALA A 870 1.65 4.15 -10.97
CA ALA A 870 1.31 3.63 -12.29
C ALA A 870 2.44 3.87 -13.31
N HIS A 871 3.05 5.05 -13.29
CA HIS A 871 4.21 5.36 -14.13
C HIS A 871 5.42 4.46 -13.79
N LEU A 872 5.71 4.26 -12.51
CA LEU A 872 6.80 3.38 -12.07
C LEU A 872 6.56 1.92 -12.48
N ARG A 873 5.34 1.40 -12.31
CA ARG A 873 4.95 0.04 -12.74
C ARG A 873 5.11 -0.15 -14.25
N ALA A 874 4.72 0.85 -15.05
CA ALA A 874 4.87 0.82 -16.50
C ALA A 874 6.34 0.85 -16.94
N ARG A 875 7.18 1.66 -16.26
CA ARG A 875 8.61 1.75 -16.54
C ARG A 875 9.39 0.52 -16.09
N PHE A 876 8.97 -0.10 -14.99
CA PHE A 876 9.70 -1.16 -14.32
C PHE A 876 8.83 -2.42 -14.12
N PRO A 877 8.74 -3.33 -15.10
CA PRO A 877 8.00 -4.59 -14.94
C PRO A 877 8.61 -5.49 -13.86
N ASP A 878 7.85 -6.32 -13.15
CA ASP A 878 8.36 -7.08 -12.00
C ASP A 878 8.89 -6.17 -10.86
N TYR A 879 8.35 -4.94 -10.73
CA TYR A 879 8.71 -3.95 -9.69
C TYR A 879 8.61 -4.47 -8.25
N TYR A 880 7.91 -5.57 -8.02
CA TYR A 880 7.72 -6.22 -6.72
C TYR A 880 8.83 -7.23 -6.38
N TYR A 881 9.82 -7.43 -7.26
CA TYR A 881 10.77 -8.54 -7.18
C TYR A 881 12.24 -8.09 -7.24
N ASP A 882 12.92 -8.22 -6.11
CA ASP A 882 14.32 -7.78 -5.88
C ASP A 882 15.30 -8.40 -6.87
N LEU A 883 15.00 -9.62 -7.34
CA LEU A 883 15.92 -10.40 -8.17
C LEU A 883 15.57 -10.32 -9.67
N SER A 884 14.81 -9.33 -10.12
CA SER A 884 14.39 -9.20 -11.52
C SER A 884 15.55 -9.30 -12.52
N ARG A 885 15.35 -10.07 -13.60
CA ARG A 885 16.33 -10.19 -14.70
C ARG A 885 16.12 -9.11 -15.77
N LYS A 886 15.02 -8.37 -15.71
CA LYS A 886 14.63 -7.40 -16.75
C LYS A 886 15.28 -6.05 -16.52
N HIS A 887 15.48 -5.66 -15.27
CA HIS A 887 16.10 -4.40 -14.86
C HIS A 887 16.39 -4.40 -13.36
N THR A 888 17.16 -3.42 -12.92
CA THR A 888 17.52 -3.15 -11.52
C THR A 888 17.14 -1.73 -11.07
N GLY A 889 16.61 -0.90 -11.98
CA GLY A 889 16.24 0.50 -11.73
C GLY A 889 15.11 0.75 -10.72
N HIS A 890 14.38 -0.30 -10.33
CA HIS A 890 13.26 -0.18 -9.38
C HIS A 890 13.66 -0.38 -7.91
N LEU A 891 14.89 -0.86 -7.65
CA LEU A 891 15.28 -1.39 -6.34
C LEU A 891 15.31 -0.33 -5.25
N GLU A 892 15.69 0.91 -5.59
CA GLU A 892 15.73 2.04 -4.65
C GLU A 892 14.70 3.14 -4.98
N MET A 893 13.79 2.87 -5.93
CA MET A 893 12.72 3.79 -6.32
C MET A 893 11.43 3.46 -5.54
N PRO A 894 11.01 4.31 -4.58
CA PRO A 894 9.88 3.99 -3.71
C PRO A 894 8.53 4.02 -4.45
N HIS A 895 7.65 3.10 -4.08
CA HIS A 895 6.21 3.20 -4.33
C HIS A 895 5.52 3.82 -3.12
N TRP A 896 4.47 4.59 -3.39
CA TRP A 896 3.76 5.36 -2.38
C TRP A 896 2.51 4.64 -1.91
N LEU A 897 2.18 4.85 -0.64
CA LEU A 897 0.96 4.34 -0.06
C LEU A 897 -0.24 5.01 -0.74
N GLU A 898 -1.04 4.21 -1.43
CA GLU A 898 -2.26 4.68 -2.08
C GLU A 898 -3.40 4.79 -1.03
N PRO A 899 -4.32 5.77 -1.17
CA PRO A 899 -5.50 5.85 -0.31
C PRO A 899 -6.32 4.56 -0.37
N ALA A 900 -6.58 3.94 0.79
CA ALA A 900 -7.39 2.72 0.88
C ALA A 900 -8.88 3.01 0.62
N ALA A 901 -9.31 4.25 0.83
CA ALA A 901 -10.66 4.72 0.56
C ALA A 901 -10.67 6.24 0.30
N PRO A 902 -11.69 6.77 -0.40
CA PRO A 902 -11.91 8.20 -0.49
C PRO A 902 -12.01 8.83 0.91
N GLY A 903 -11.25 9.90 1.14
CA GLY A 903 -11.26 10.63 2.41
C GLY A 903 -10.44 9.99 3.54
N GLU A 904 -9.67 8.91 3.30
CA GLU A 904 -8.71 8.39 4.28
C GLU A 904 -7.77 9.50 4.73
N THR A 905 -7.65 9.70 6.04
CA THR A 905 -6.77 10.72 6.61
C THR A 905 -5.32 10.26 6.64
N VAL A 906 -4.37 11.19 6.66
CA VAL A 906 -2.93 10.91 6.84
C VAL A 906 -2.70 10.06 8.08
N ARG A 907 -3.37 10.37 9.20
CA ARG A 907 -3.30 9.58 10.44
C ARG A 907 -3.74 8.13 10.25
N GLU A 908 -4.83 7.91 9.54
CA GLU A 908 -5.35 6.56 9.27
C GLU A 908 -4.41 5.77 8.35
N ALA A 909 -3.91 6.43 7.29
CA ALA A 909 -2.97 5.84 6.36
C ALA A 909 -1.65 5.46 7.06
N TYR A 910 -1.15 6.32 7.95
CA TYR A 910 0.03 6.04 8.77
C TYR A 910 -0.19 4.85 9.72
N ALA A 911 -1.33 4.82 10.43
CA ALA A 911 -1.68 3.69 11.28
C ALA A 911 -1.81 2.37 10.47
N ARG A 912 -2.41 2.43 9.28
CA ARG A 912 -2.53 1.28 8.36
C ARG A 912 -1.16 0.79 7.88
N LEU A 913 -0.26 1.69 7.56
CA LEU A 913 1.12 1.35 7.15
C LEU A 913 1.85 0.60 8.27
N LEU A 914 1.80 1.12 9.50
CA LEU A 914 2.48 0.52 10.66
C LEU A 914 1.89 -0.84 11.03
N THR A 915 0.56 -0.95 11.09
CA THR A 915 -0.14 -2.21 11.44
C THR A 915 0.06 -3.30 10.40
N SER A 916 0.26 -2.93 9.13
CA SER A 916 0.48 -3.88 8.04
C SER A 916 1.96 -4.26 7.85
N ALA A 917 2.88 -3.62 8.59
CA ALA A 917 4.32 -3.74 8.35
C ALA A 917 4.88 -5.15 8.62
N VAL A 918 4.34 -5.87 9.61
CA VAL A 918 4.72 -7.27 9.89
C VAL A 918 4.29 -8.21 8.76
N GLY A 919 3.16 -7.91 8.11
CA GLY A 919 2.66 -8.66 6.94
C GLY A 919 3.65 -8.69 5.77
N LEU A 920 4.56 -7.71 5.67
CA LEU A 920 5.63 -7.69 4.67
C LEU A 920 6.50 -8.95 4.73
N LEU A 921 6.72 -9.50 5.93
CA LEU A 921 7.49 -10.73 6.15
C LEU A 921 6.77 -11.98 5.61
N ASN A 922 5.45 -11.93 5.47
CA ASN A 922 4.61 -12.96 4.84
C ASN A 922 4.35 -12.70 3.35
N GLY A 923 4.85 -11.59 2.80
CA GLY A 923 4.65 -11.21 1.39
C GLY A 923 3.34 -10.47 1.13
N ASP A 924 2.75 -9.85 2.15
CA ASP A 924 1.61 -8.96 1.95
C ASP A 924 2.04 -7.71 1.16
N PRO A 925 1.35 -7.39 0.06
CA PRO A 925 1.80 -6.33 -0.84
C PRO A 925 1.23 -4.97 -0.43
N VAL A 926 1.79 -4.36 0.62
CA VAL A 926 1.28 -3.08 1.17
C VAL A 926 1.36 -1.93 0.15
N THR A 927 2.48 -1.80 -0.56
CA THR A 927 2.71 -0.75 -1.58
C THR A 927 2.96 -1.28 -2.98
N ARG A 928 3.30 -2.57 -3.12
CA ARG A 928 3.60 -3.23 -4.41
C ARG A 928 2.74 -4.45 -4.73
N PRO A 929 1.40 -4.33 -4.77
CA PRO A 929 0.56 -5.40 -5.31
C PRO A 929 0.85 -5.59 -6.79
N ILE A 930 0.84 -6.84 -7.27
CA ILE A 930 0.86 -7.11 -8.70
C ILE A 930 -0.46 -6.61 -9.28
N ILE A 931 -0.37 -5.81 -10.35
CA ILE A 931 -1.53 -5.29 -11.08
C ILE A 931 -1.48 -5.83 -12.51
N ALA A 932 -2.55 -6.49 -12.95
CA ALA A 932 -2.68 -6.91 -14.33
C ALA A 932 -3.20 -5.74 -15.16
N ALA A 933 -2.72 -5.64 -16.39
CA ALA A 933 -3.17 -4.64 -17.36
C ALA A 933 -3.92 -5.32 -18.51
N PRO A 934 -5.19 -5.74 -18.29
CA PRO A 934 -6.01 -6.34 -19.34
C PRO A 934 -6.13 -5.42 -20.55
N GLN A 935 -6.18 -6.02 -21.74
CA GLN A 935 -6.34 -5.31 -23.01
C GLN A 935 -7.74 -5.58 -23.59
N PRO A 936 -8.34 -4.61 -24.30
CA PRO A 936 -9.66 -4.79 -24.90
C PRO A 936 -9.77 -5.99 -25.85
N ASP A 937 -8.70 -6.29 -26.60
CA ASP A 937 -8.60 -7.48 -27.44
C ASP A 937 -7.56 -8.46 -26.85
N PRO A 938 -8.01 -9.47 -26.08
CA PRO A 938 -7.15 -10.51 -25.56
C PRO A 938 -6.37 -11.28 -26.63
N LEU A 939 -6.99 -11.59 -27.79
CA LEU A 939 -6.37 -12.41 -28.84
C LEU A 939 -5.15 -11.68 -29.42
N ALA A 940 -5.30 -10.40 -29.74
CA ALA A 940 -4.18 -9.59 -30.27
C ALA A 940 -3.09 -9.33 -29.22
N SER A 941 -3.43 -9.34 -27.92
CA SER A 941 -2.49 -9.05 -26.84
C SER A 941 -1.70 -10.26 -26.34
N ALA A 942 -2.14 -11.48 -26.66
CA ALA A 942 -1.52 -12.71 -26.21
C ALA A 942 -0.11 -12.88 -26.78
N LYS A 943 0.79 -13.49 -25.99
CA LYS A 943 2.19 -13.68 -26.38
C LYS A 943 2.63 -15.09 -26.07
N GLU A 944 3.38 -15.70 -26.98
CA GLU A 944 4.00 -16.99 -26.73
C GLU A 944 4.79 -17.00 -25.41
N SER A 945 4.62 -18.04 -24.59
CA SER A 945 5.23 -18.10 -23.27
C SER A 945 5.45 -19.53 -22.80
N VAL A 946 6.44 -19.71 -21.93
CA VAL A 946 6.66 -20.94 -21.15
C VAL A 946 6.70 -20.66 -19.64
N ASN A 947 6.30 -19.45 -19.23
CA ASN A 947 6.34 -18.99 -17.85
C ASN A 947 5.06 -19.39 -17.10
N ARG A 948 4.78 -20.69 -17.03
CA ARG A 948 3.57 -21.21 -16.37
C ARG A 948 3.59 -20.89 -14.87
N GLY A 949 2.41 -20.60 -14.34
CA GLY A 949 2.13 -20.54 -12.91
C GLY A 949 0.82 -21.24 -12.55
N GLY A 950 0.32 -20.94 -11.35
CA GLY A 950 -0.94 -21.38 -10.75
C GLY A 950 -2.24 -20.85 -11.37
N CYS A 951 -2.19 -20.16 -12.52
CA CYS A 951 -3.37 -19.82 -13.32
C CYS A 951 -3.16 -20.29 -14.75
N THR A 952 -3.67 -21.47 -15.09
CA THR A 952 -3.45 -22.10 -16.40
C THR A 952 -4.76 -22.61 -16.98
N PHE A 953 -5.21 -22.05 -18.10
CA PHE A 953 -6.32 -22.62 -18.88
C PHE A 953 -5.78 -23.66 -19.87
N VAL A 954 -6.47 -24.78 -19.97
CA VAL A 954 -6.12 -25.90 -20.82
C VAL A 954 -7.18 -26.03 -21.90
N LEU A 955 -6.78 -25.69 -23.13
CA LEU A 955 -7.65 -25.75 -24.30
C LEU A 955 -7.48 -27.07 -25.05
N ASN A 956 -6.37 -27.78 -24.84
CA ASN A 956 -6.11 -29.11 -25.39
C ASN A 956 -5.69 -30.07 -24.27
N HIS A 957 -6.46 -31.15 -24.06
CA HIS A 957 -6.22 -32.11 -22.98
C HIS A 957 -4.83 -32.75 -23.04
N ARG A 958 -4.23 -32.85 -24.25
CA ARG A 958 -2.89 -33.44 -24.47
C ARG A 958 -1.82 -32.75 -23.63
N ALA A 959 -2.00 -31.46 -23.35
CA ALA A 959 -1.09 -30.71 -22.48
C ALA A 959 -0.97 -31.32 -21.08
N LEU A 960 -2.06 -31.89 -20.55
CA LEU A 960 -2.08 -32.55 -19.23
C LEU A 960 -1.98 -34.06 -19.32
N SER A 961 -2.56 -34.70 -20.34
CA SER A 961 -2.57 -36.17 -20.45
C SER A 961 -1.24 -36.75 -20.96
N GLU A 962 -0.42 -35.97 -21.65
CA GLU A 962 0.84 -36.45 -22.25
C GLU A 962 2.11 -35.89 -21.61
N THR A 963 1.99 -34.91 -20.71
CA THR A 963 3.16 -34.23 -20.13
C THR A 963 3.01 -34.09 -18.60
N PRO A 964 3.89 -34.73 -17.80
CA PRO A 964 3.92 -34.58 -16.35
C PRO A 964 4.70 -33.32 -15.93
N ASN A 965 4.65 -32.96 -14.65
CA ASN A 965 5.64 -32.03 -14.08
C ASN A 965 6.82 -32.88 -13.60
N THR A 966 7.88 -32.91 -14.39
CA THR A 966 9.06 -33.72 -14.08
C THR A 966 9.65 -33.34 -12.74
N ILE A 967 9.77 -34.32 -11.85
CA ILE A 967 10.38 -34.15 -10.52
C ILE A 967 11.88 -33.98 -10.73
N THR A 968 12.39 -32.81 -10.41
CA THR A 968 13.83 -32.50 -10.51
C THR A 968 14.41 -32.49 -9.11
N THR A 969 15.41 -33.31 -8.85
CA THR A 969 16.11 -33.33 -7.57
C THR A 969 17.53 -32.83 -7.77
N ILE A 970 17.92 -31.81 -7.01
CA ILE A 970 19.27 -31.25 -7.01
C ILE A 970 19.79 -31.25 -5.56
N HIS A 971 20.96 -31.85 -5.33
CA HIS A 971 21.53 -32.09 -3.99
C HIS A 971 20.55 -32.78 -3.03
N GLY A 972 19.80 -33.76 -3.55
CA GLY A 972 18.79 -34.51 -2.78
C GLY A 972 17.51 -33.73 -2.44
N ARG A 973 17.29 -32.53 -3.02
CA ARG A 973 16.09 -31.71 -2.80
C ARG A 973 15.31 -31.44 -4.08
N GLU A 974 13.99 -31.44 -4.00
CA GLU A 974 13.13 -31.08 -5.13
C GLU A 974 13.34 -29.61 -5.53
N ALA A 975 13.77 -29.37 -6.76
CA ALA A 975 13.88 -28.02 -7.31
C ALA A 975 12.50 -27.47 -7.66
N ARG A 976 12.26 -26.17 -7.38
CA ARG A 976 11.00 -25.51 -7.75
C ARG A 976 10.95 -25.27 -9.27
N ARG A 977 9.77 -24.85 -9.77
CA ARG A 977 9.50 -24.49 -11.18
C ARG A 977 9.33 -25.66 -12.17
N SER A 978 8.91 -26.82 -11.67
CA SER A 978 8.54 -27.97 -12.50
C SER A 978 7.37 -27.67 -13.48
N ASP A 979 6.56 -26.67 -13.17
CA ASP A 979 5.49 -26.16 -14.04
C ASP A 979 5.99 -25.38 -15.25
N MET A 980 7.06 -24.60 -15.09
CA MET A 980 7.72 -23.93 -16.20
C MET A 980 8.45 -24.96 -17.11
N VAL A 981 9.04 -26.00 -16.52
CA VAL A 981 9.59 -27.14 -17.27
C VAL A 981 8.49 -27.88 -18.04
N TRP A 982 7.32 -28.11 -17.43
CA TRP A 982 6.16 -28.69 -18.12
C TRP A 982 5.76 -27.88 -19.37
N ALA A 983 5.83 -26.56 -19.31
CA ALA A 983 5.52 -25.71 -20.46
C ALA A 983 6.58 -25.84 -21.56
N ILE A 984 7.86 -25.93 -21.19
CA ILE A 984 8.96 -26.21 -22.12
C ILE A 984 8.76 -27.56 -22.82
N VAL A 985 8.42 -28.62 -22.09
CA VAL A 985 8.19 -29.95 -22.68
C VAL A 985 7.01 -29.93 -23.64
N ASN A 986 5.88 -29.31 -23.26
CA ASN A 986 4.74 -29.19 -24.16
C ASN A 986 5.06 -28.40 -25.43
N ARG A 987 5.82 -27.31 -25.32
CA ARG A 987 6.21 -26.49 -26.47
C ARG A 987 7.20 -27.19 -27.40
N HIS A 988 8.28 -27.74 -26.87
CA HIS A 988 9.40 -28.24 -27.67
C HIS A 988 9.29 -29.72 -28.04
N HIS A 989 8.71 -30.56 -27.18
CA HIS A 989 8.52 -31.99 -27.45
C HIS A 989 7.14 -32.28 -28.03
N ARG A 990 6.06 -31.77 -27.40
CA ARG A 990 4.67 -32.01 -27.87
C ARG A 990 4.20 -31.08 -28.99
N ARG A 991 4.93 -30.00 -29.26
CA ARG A 991 4.62 -28.97 -30.29
C ARG A 991 3.27 -28.29 -30.06
N LEU A 992 2.91 -28.09 -28.79
CA LEU A 992 1.71 -27.35 -28.42
C LEU A 992 1.99 -25.84 -28.39
N CYS A 993 0.98 -25.06 -28.79
CA CYS A 993 0.98 -23.61 -28.71
C CYS A 993 0.61 -23.14 -27.29
N ILE A 994 1.52 -22.41 -26.64
CA ILE A 994 1.34 -21.90 -25.28
C ILE A 994 1.49 -20.39 -25.30
N GLU A 995 0.45 -19.70 -24.87
CA GLU A 995 0.40 -18.24 -24.86
C GLU A 995 0.09 -17.72 -23.46
N ALA A 996 0.57 -16.53 -23.13
CA ALA A 996 0.23 -15.79 -21.93
C ALA A 996 -0.69 -14.61 -22.31
N VAL A 997 -1.71 -14.40 -21.49
CA VAL A 997 -2.71 -13.34 -21.67
C VAL A 997 -3.04 -12.72 -20.33
N ALA A 998 -3.38 -11.43 -20.31
CA ALA A 998 -3.72 -10.69 -19.11
C ALA A 998 -5.14 -11.00 -18.60
N PHE A 999 -5.42 -12.28 -18.32
CA PHE A 999 -6.62 -12.73 -17.61
C PHE A 999 -6.32 -12.73 -16.11
N PRO A 1000 -6.75 -11.69 -15.36
CA PRO A 1000 -6.34 -11.51 -13.98
C PRO A 1000 -7.01 -12.53 -13.06
N ILE A 1001 -6.22 -13.06 -12.13
CA ILE A 1001 -6.72 -13.75 -10.95
C ILE A 1001 -6.04 -13.18 -9.70
N HIS A 1002 -6.82 -12.97 -8.65
CA HIS A 1002 -6.28 -12.41 -7.42
C HIS A 1002 -5.61 -13.49 -6.59
N HIS A 1003 -4.30 -13.37 -6.39
CA HIS A 1003 -3.49 -14.26 -5.58
C HIS A 1003 -3.36 -13.69 -4.16
N VAL A 1004 -3.76 -14.49 -3.17
CA VAL A 1004 -3.68 -14.15 -1.74
C VAL A 1004 -2.52 -14.91 -1.13
N GLY A 1005 -1.46 -14.20 -0.73
CA GLY A 1005 -0.33 -14.83 -0.05
C GLY A 1005 -0.77 -15.58 1.21
N ARG A 1006 -0.21 -16.77 1.44
CA ARG A 1006 -0.47 -17.55 2.66
C ARG A 1006 0.04 -16.79 3.88
N VAL A 1007 -0.83 -16.52 4.83
CA VAL A 1007 -0.50 -15.85 6.09
C VAL A 1007 -0.07 -16.89 7.12
N ASN A 1008 1.19 -16.86 7.53
CA ASN A 1008 1.63 -17.69 8.67
C ASN A 1008 1.33 -16.94 9.97
N VAL A 1009 0.85 -17.67 10.98
CA VAL A 1009 0.60 -17.13 12.34
C VAL A 1009 1.90 -16.52 12.91
N ALA A 1010 3.05 -17.12 12.62
CA ALA A 1010 4.37 -16.54 12.86
C ALA A 1010 5.15 -16.47 11.54
N PRO A 1011 5.62 -15.28 11.11
CA PRO A 1011 6.45 -15.14 9.93
C PRO A 1011 7.72 -16.01 10.00
N SER A 1012 8.25 -16.44 8.83
CA SER A 1012 9.53 -17.16 8.78
C SER A 1012 10.33 -16.83 7.52
N LEU A 1013 11.67 -16.81 7.63
CA LEU A 1013 12.58 -16.60 6.49
C LEU A 1013 12.50 -17.72 5.44
N ASN A 1014 12.06 -18.92 5.83
CA ASN A 1014 11.95 -20.12 5.01
C ASN A 1014 13.12 -20.33 4.02
N VAL A 1015 14.31 -20.57 4.59
CA VAL A 1015 15.57 -20.77 3.86
C VAL A 1015 15.45 -21.83 2.77
N GLU A 1016 14.80 -22.97 3.06
CA GLU A 1016 14.66 -24.07 2.10
C GLU A 1016 13.84 -23.66 0.89
N LYS A 1017 12.72 -22.94 1.09
CA LYS A 1017 11.89 -22.43 -0.01
C LYS A 1017 12.65 -21.45 -0.90
N VAL A 1018 13.46 -20.58 -0.32
CA VAL A 1018 14.31 -19.62 -1.05
C VAL A 1018 15.38 -20.35 -1.86
N GLN A 1019 16.07 -21.33 -1.26
CA GLN A 1019 17.08 -22.14 -1.93
C GLN A 1019 16.50 -22.92 -3.12
N GLY A 1020 15.40 -23.64 -2.90
CA GLY A 1020 14.72 -24.38 -3.96
C GLY A 1020 14.21 -23.49 -5.10
N GLU A 1021 13.81 -22.25 -4.79
CA GLU A 1021 13.38 -21.26 -5.78
C GLU A 1021 14.54 -20.73 -6.63
N ILE A 1022 15.69 -20.44 -6.00
CA ILE A 1022 16.87 -19.94 -6.71
C ILE A 1022 17.44 -21.02 -7.63
N ILE A 1023 17.62 -22.25 -7.12
CA ILE A 1023 18.11 -23.37 -7.94
C ILE A 1023 17.15 -23.63 -9.11
N GLY A 1024 15.85 -23.82 -8.82
CA GLY A 1024 14.86 -24.12 -9.84
C GLY A 1024 14.74 -23.04 -10.92
N SER A 1025 14.67 -21.76 -10.50
CA SER A 1025 14.52 -20.65 -11.44
C SER A 1025 15.77 -20.40 -12.30
N THR A 1026 16.97 -20.73 -11.81
CA THR A 1026 18.24 -20.55 -12.55
C THR A 1026 18.50 -21.69 -13.53
N LEU A 1027 18.12 -22.93 -13.19
CA LEU A 1027 18.06 -24.03 -14.16
C LEU A 1027 17.08 -23.74 -15.28
N TYR A 1028 15.86 -23.29 -14.95
CA TYR A 1028 14.88 -22.86 -15.94
C TYR A 1028 15.40 -21.73 -16.84
N ALA A 1029 16.10 -20.75 -16.25
CA ALA A 1029 16.71 -19.66 -17.00
C ALA A 1029 17.78 -20.18 -17.99
N GLY A 1030 18.68 -21.06 -17.53
CA GLY A 1030 19.70 -21.66 -18.38
C GLY A 1030 19.11 -22.48 -19.53
N LEU A 1031 18.08 -23.28 -19.26
CA LEU A 1031 17.36 -24.05 -20.27
C LEU A 1031 16.64 -23.14 -21.28
N THR A 1032 16.00 -22.07 -20.82
CA THR A 1032 15.30 -21.12 -21.70
C THR A 1032 16.28 -20.38 -22.62
N ASP A 1033 17.44 -19.96 -22.10
CA ASP A 1033 18.47 -19.29 -22.91
C ASP A 1033 19.09 -20.24 -23.95
N PHE A 1034 19.26 -21.53 -23.61
CA PHE A 1034 19.70 -22.54 -24.57
C PHE A 1034 18.67 -22.76 -25.69
N LEU A 1035 17.38 -22.84 -25.35
CA LEU A 1035 16.31 -23.14 -26.32
C LEU A 1035 15.90 -21.93 -27.17
N ARG A 1036 16.08 -20.69 -26.69
CA ARG A 1036 15.71 -19.46 -27.42
C ARG A 1036 16.28 -19.40 -28.84
N PRO A 1037 17.59 -19.63 -29.10
CA PRO A 1037 18.12 -19.68 -30.46
C PRO A 1037 17.80 -20.99 -31.20
N ARG A 1038 17.15 -21.96 -30.55
CA ARG A 1038 16.89 -23.32 -31.06
C ARG A 1038 15.40 -23.68 -30.96
N PRO A 1039 14.48 -22.92 -31.58
CA PRO A 1039 13.03 -23.12 -31.41
C PRO A 1039 12.54 -24.52 -31.84
N HIS A 1040 13.24 -25.14 -32.79
CA HIS A 1040 12.91 -26.48 -33.31
C HIS A 1040 13.56 -27.64 -32.55
N HIS A 1041 14.35 -27.40 -31.51
CA HIS A 1041 14.93 -28.45 -30.67
C HIS A 1041 13.85 -29.37 -30.09
N ARG A 1042 14.11 -30.68 -29.98
CA ARG A 1042 13.13 -31.71 -29.54
C ARG A 1042 13.36 -32.22 -28.12
N LEU A 1043 14.25 -31.56 -27.37
CA LEU A 1043 14.67 -31.95 -26.02
C LEU A 1043 15.40 -33.30 -25.97
N ASP A 1044 15.99 -33.71 -27.08
CA ASP A 1044 16.88 -34.85 -27.26
C ASP A 1044 18.35 -34.40 -27.16
N PHE A 1045 18.72 -33.93 -25.96
CA PHE A 1045 20.02 -33.29 -25.72
C PHE A 1045 21.21 -34.22 -25.94
N SER A 1046 22.23 -33.73 -26.66
CA SER A 1046 23.57 -34.31 -26.64
C SER A 1046 24.27 -34.03 -25.30
N ARG A 1047 25.40 -34.71 -25.05
CA ARG A 1047 26.20 -34.45 -23.84
C ARG A 1047 26.74 -33.02 -23.80
N GLU A 1048 27.19 -32.52 -24.95
CA GLU A 1048 27.69 -31.15 -25.12
C GLU A 1048 26.59 -30.12 -24.85
N GLU A 1049 25.37 -30.37 -25.34
CA GLU A 1049 24.23 -29.50 -25.11
C GLU A 1049 23.82 -29.47 -23.63
N MET A 1050 23.81 -30.62 -22.95
CA MET A 1050 23.54 -30.68 -21.51
C MET A 1050 24.59 -29.89 -20.71
N ASP A 1051 25.85 -29.95 -21.11
CA ASP A 1051 26.93 -29.15 -20.49
C ASP A 1051 26.78 -27.65 -20.76
N GLU A 1052 26.31 -27.27 -21.94
CA GLU A 1052 25.98 -25.89 -22.27
C GLU A 1052 24.85 -25.36 -21.38
N VAL A 1053 23.76 -26.12 -21.23
CA VAL A 1053 22.64 -25.76 -20.33
C VAL A 1053 23.13 -25.63 -18.89
N GLY A 1054 23.94 -26.57 -18.40
CA GLY A 1054 24.52 -26.51 -17.05
C GLY A 1054 25.36 -25.24 -16.84
N ARG A 1055 26.23 -24.90 -17.79
CA ARG A 1055 27.05 -23.68 -17.72
C ARG A 1055 26.20 -22.40 -17.75
N LEU A 1056 25.12 -22.38 -18.54
CA LEU A 1056 24.18 -21.25 -18.57
C LEU A 1056 23.42 -21.13 -17.24
N ALA A 1057 22.97 -22.25 -16.67
CA ALA A 1057 22.31 -22.30 -15.37
C ALA A 1057 23.21 -21.80 -14.24
N ASP A 1058 24.48 -22.23 -14.20
CA ASP A 1058 25.47 -21.77 -13.22
C ASP A 1058 25.73 -20.26 -13.34
N ARG A 1059 25.80 -19.71 -14.57
CA ARG A 1059 25.92 -18.26 -14.76
C ARG A 1059 24.73 -17.50 -14.18
N HIS A 1060 23.51 -18.00 -14.39
CA HIS A 1060 22.30 -17.42 -13.79
C HIS A 1060 22.31 -17.57 -12.27
N LEU A 1061 22.80 -18.69 -11.74
CA LEU A 1061 22.93 -18.94 -10.31
C LEU A 1061 23.86 -17.93 -9.63
N THR A 1062 25.06 -17.73 -10.19
CA THR A 1062 26.03 -16.74 -9.68
C THR A 1062 25.42 -15.35 -9.61
N ARG A 1063 24.80 -14.89 -10.71
CA ARG A 1063 24.15 -13.58 -10.76
C ARG A 1063 23.01 -13.48 -9.74
N ARG A 1064 22.15 -14.49 -9.67
CA ARG A 1064 21.00 -14.51 -8.76
C ARG A 1064 21.44 -14.49 -7.30
N TRP A 1065 22.50 -15.23 -6.96
CA TRP A 1065 23.10 -15.23 -5.63
C TRP A 1065 23.64 -13.84 -5.27
N GLN A 1066 24.39 -13.20 -6.16
CA GLN A 1066 24.92 -11.85 -5.92
C GLN A 1066 23.80 -10.82 -5.67
N MET A 1067 22.70 -10.90 -6.43
CA MET A 1067 21.53 -10.04 -6.21
C MET A 1067 20.85 -10.32 -4.86
N LEU A 1068 20.76 -11.59 -4.44
CA LEU A 1068 20.23 -11.95 -3.13
C LEU A 1068 21.15 -11.45 -2.00
N GLU A 1069 22.46 -11.59 -2.15
CA GLU A 1069 23.46 -11.10 -1.19
C GLU A 1069 23.35 -9.58 -1.01
N GLN A 1070 23.25 -8.83 -2.11
CA GLN A 1070 22.97 -7.39 -2.05
C GLN A 1070 21.63 -7.07 -1.37
N SER A 1071 20.57 -7.81 -1.70
CA SER A 1071 19.27 -7.62 -1.05
C SER A 1071 19.36 -7.87 0.45
N PHE A 1072 20.08 -8.92 0.87
CA PHE A 1072 20.30 -9.26 2.26
C PHE A 1072 21.02 -8.14 3.02
N HIS A 1073 22.13 -7.62 2.47
CA HIS A 1073 22.84 -6.48 3.05
C HIS A 1073 21.97 -5.22 3.11
N ARG A 1074 21.23 -4.93 2.03
CA ARG A 1074 20.34 -3.76 1.99
C ARG A 1074 19.20 -3.88 3.00
N ILE A 1075 18.60 -5.05 3.18
CA ILE A 1075 17.55 -5.26 4.20
C ILE A 1075 18.11 -5.02 5.61
N ALA A 1076 19.34 -5.49 5.89
CA ALA A 1076 20.01 -5.20 7.16
C ALA A 1076 20.26 -3.69 7.34
N GLY A 1077 20.65 -2.96 6.28
CA GLY A 1077 20.79 -1.51 6.32
C GLY A 1077 19.46 -0.77 6.50
N LEU A 1078 18.39 -1.23 5.84
CA LEU A 1078 17.04 -0.68 5.98
C LEU A 1078 16.49 -0.88 7.40
N ARG A 1079 16.81 -2.00 8.06
CA ARG A 1079 16.51 -2.20 9.49
C ARG A 1079 17.12 -1.07 10.33
N GLU A 1080 18.39 -0.73 10.10
CA GLU A 1080 19.05 0.35 10.85
C GLU A 1080 18.43 1.72 10.54
N ALA A 1081 18.16 2.02 9.27
CA ALA A 1081 17.52 3.27 8.88
C ALA A 1081 16.11 3.41 9.49
N LEU A 1082 15.31 2.34 9.46
CA LEU A 1082 13.99 2.32 10.10
C LEU A 1082 14.10 2.49 11.61
N ARG A 1083 15.07 1.85 12.27
CA ARG A 1083 15.31 1.98 13.71
C ARG A 1083 15.65 3.42 14.12
N CYS A 1084 16.41 4.15 13.30
CA CYS A 1084 16.71 5.56 13.53
C CYS A 1084 15.51 6.47 13.28
N LEU A 1085 14.59 6.05 12.39
CA LEU A 1085 13.41 6.83 12.02
C LEU A 1085 12.24 6.62 12.99
N THR A 1086 11.98 5.40 13.46
CA THR A 1086 10.74 5.07 14.19
C THR A 1086 10.69 5.64 15.60
N ARG A 1087 9.50 6.03 16.06
CA ARG A 1087 9.27 6.42 17.46
C ARG A 1087 9.26 5.18 18.35
N PRO A 1088 9.53 5.30 19.67
CA PRO A 1088 9.42 4.16 20.59
C PRO A 1088 8.06 3.45 20.47
N GLY A 1089 8.10 2.13 20.29
CA GLY A 1089 6.91 1.29 20.09
C GLY A 1089 6.55 1.03 18.63
N GLU A 1090 6.86 1.94 17.70
CA GLU A 1090 6.59 1.74 16.27
C GLU A 1090 7.50 0.66 15.67
N LEU A 1091 6.92 -0.24 14.86
CA LEU A 1091 7.62 -1.31 14.15
C LEU A 1091 8.45 -2.27 15.02
N THR A 1092 8.22 -2.30 16.35
CA THR A 1092 9.02 -3.11 17.29
C THR A 1092 9.12 -4.58 16.87
N GLU A 1093 7.99 -5.19 16.50
CA GLU A 1093 7.95 -6.60 16.07
C GLU A 1093 8.68 -6.84 14.75
N LEU A 1094 8.43 -6.00 13.74
CA LEU A 1094 9.12 -6.08 12.44
C LEU A 1094 10.63 -5.95 12.61
N LEU A 1095 11.08 -4.95 13.37
CA LEU A 1095 12.51 -4.71 13.62
C LEU A 1095 13.15 -5.87 14.39
N GLY A 1096 12.42 -6.49 15.32
CA GLY A 1096 12.85 -7.71 16.02
C GLY A 1096 13.11 -8.87 15.04
N PHE A 1097 12.14 -9.18 14.17
CA PHE A 1097 12.33 -10.21 13.15
C PHE A 1097 13.47 -9.90 12.19
N LEU A 1098 13.61 -8.66 11.73
CA LEU A 1098 14.71 -8.26 10.85
C LEU A 1098 16.07 -8.37 11.55
N ALA A 1099 16.14 -8.11 12.86
CA ALA A 1099 17.35 -8.32 13.65
C ALA A 1099 17.73 -9.80 13.74
N ASP A 1100 16.75 -10.67 13.98
CA ASP A 1100 16.96 -12.11 14.15
C ASP A 1100 17.26 -12.82 12.82
N TRP A 1101 16.71 -12.35 11.70
CA TRP A 1101 16.81 -13.05 10.42
C TRP A 1101 17.97 -12.60 9.55
N PHE A 1102 18.35 -11.32 9.61
CA PHE A 1102 19.39 -10.76 8.74
C PHE A 1102 20.75 -10.74 9.44
N THR A 1103 21.20 -11.92 9.86
CA THR A 1103 22.49 -12.16 10.53
C THR A 1103 23.48 -12.93 9.63
N PRO A 1104 24.79 -12.90 9.94
CA PRO A 1104 25.79 -13.70 9.22
C PRO A 1104 25.48 -15.22 9.21
N GLU A 1105 24.91 -15.76 10.29
CA GLU A 1105 24.55 -17.18 10.39
C GLU A 1105 23.41 -17.54 9.43
N SER A 1106 22.37 -16.71 9.36
CA SER A 1106 21.25 -16.88 8.43
C SER A 1106 21.71 -16.74 6.98
N PHE A 1107 22.62 -15.81 6.71
CA PHE A 1107 23.25 -15.66 5.40
C PHE A 1107 24.08 -16.90 5.00
N ALA A 1108 24.91 -17.42 5.91
CA ALA A 1108 25.71 -18.62 5.69
C ALA A 1108 24.81 -19.85 5.43
N ARG A 1109 23.70 -19.97 6.15
CA ARG A 1109 22.68 -21.01 5.92
C ARG A 1109 22.02 -20.88 4.56
N LEU A 1110 21.70 -19.67 4.09
CA LEU A 1110 21.18 -19.44 2.74
C LEU A 1110 22.22 -19.88 1.70
N ARG A 1111 23.49 -19.48 1.88
CA ARG A 1111 24.61 -19.80 0.98
C ARG A 1111 24.88 -21.29 0.87
N SER A 1112 24.82 -22.04 1.98
CA SER A 1112 25.20 -23.46 1.98
C SER A 1112 24.34 -24.33 1.07
N GLY A 1113 23.10 -23.93 0.80
CA GLY A 1113 22.21 -24.60 -0.17
C GLY A 1113 22.21 -23.98 -1.56
N ILE A 1114 23.10 -23.03 -1.87
CA ILE A 1114 23.20 -22.33 -3.17
C ILE A 1114 24.68 -22.29 -3.59
N ALA A 1115 25.26 -23.45 -3.87
CA ALA A 1115 26.66 -23.55 -4.28
C ALA A 1115 26.82 -23.54 -5.82
N CYS A 1116 26.44 -24.64 -6.45
CA CYS A 1116 26.43 -24.81 -7.90
C CYS A 1116 25.41 -25.90 -8.27
N HIS A 1117 25.02 -25.95 -9.54
CA HIS A 1117 24.28 -27.12 -10.01
C HIS A 1117 25.24 -28.32 -10.09
N GLU A 1118 24.83 -29.46 -9.54
CA GLU A 1118 25.58 -30.71 -9.71
C GLU A 1118 25.43 -31.15 -11.18
N ARG A 1119 26.54 -31.16 -11.93
CA ARG A 1119 26.48 -31.39 -13.38
C ARG A 1119 25.94 -32.78 -13.74
N GLY A 1120 26.15 -33.78 -12.88
CA GLY A 1120 25.59 -35.12 -13.03
C GLY A 1120 24.06 -35.10 -12.98
N GLU A 1121 23.48 -34.55 -11.91
CA GLU A 1121 22.04 -34.36 -11.72
C GLU A 1121 21.40 -33.55 -12.85
N VAL A 1122 22.01 -32.44 -13.30
CA VAL A 1122 21.49 -31.66 -14.44
C VAL A 1122 21.46 -32.49 -15.72
N ARG A 1123 22.54 -33.21 -16.05
CA ARG A 1123 22.57 -34.10 -17.21
C ARG A 1123 21.52 -35.21 -17.12
N ALA A 1124 21.41 -35.85 -15.96
CA ALA A 1124 20.42 -36.90 -15.72
C ALA A 1124 18.99 -36.37 -15.90
N PHE A 1125 18.70 -35.19 -15.35
CA PHE A 1125 17.43 -34.51 -15.50
C PHE A 1125 17.11 -34.20 -16.97
N LEU A 1126 18.00 -33.48 -17.68
CA LEU A 1126 17.78 -33.10 -19.08
C LEU A 1126 17.63 -34.33 -19.98
N GLY A 1127 18.46 -35.35 -19.79
CA GLY A 1127 18.37 -36.62 -20.52
C GLY A 1127 17.10 -37.42 -20.24
N SER A 1128 16.47 -37.22 -19.07
CA SER A 1128 15.23 -37.92 -18.69
C SER A 1128 13.96 -37.27 -19.24
N LEU A 1129 13.96 -35.97 -19.56
CA LEU A 1129 12.76 -35.18 -19.85
C LEU A 1129 11.82 -35.85 -20.86
N ARG A 1130 12.38 -36.26 -22.00
CA ARG A 1130 11.62 -36.90 -23.08
C ARG A 1130 11.11 -38.28 -22.69
N ALA A 1131 11.98 -39.11 -22.13
CA ALA A 1131 11.62 -40.48 -21.74
C ALA A 1131 10.50 -40.50 -20.70
N VAL A 1132 10.58 -39.63 -19.69
CA VAL A 1132 9.55 -39.47 -18.65
C VAL A 1132 8.24 -38.97 -19.24
N ALA A 1133 8.29 -37.98 -20.14
CA ALA A 1133 7.08 -37.50 -20.81
C ALA A 1133 6.42 -38.58 -21.67
N ASP A 1134 7.20 -39.31 -22.48
CA ASP A 1134 6.69 -40.38 -23.34
C ASP A 1134 6.16 -41.58 -22.54
N ASP A 1135 6.77 -41.88 -21.39
CA ASP A 1135 6.27 -42.91 -20.48
C ASP A 1135 4.95 -42.50 -19.82
N TYR A 1136 4.87 -41.28 -19.31
CA TYR A 1136 3.63 -40.71 -18.82
C TYR A 1136 2.54 -40.78 -19.89
N ALA A 1137 2.79 -40.34 -21.12
CA ALA A 1137 1.77 -40.37 -22.18
C ALA A 1137 1.21 -41.77 -22.49
N ARG A 1138 1.93 -42.86 -22.19
CA ARG A 1138 1.45 -44.24 -22.36
C ARG A 1138 0.63 -44.77 -21.19
N ALA A 1139 0.77 -44.18 -20.00
CA ALA A 1139 -0.02 -44.55 -18.85
C ALA A 1139 -1.49 -44.15 -19.04
N SER A 1140 -2.40 -44.72 -18.24
CA SER A 1140 -3.80 -44.32 -18.17
C SER A 1140 -4.31 -44.48 -16.74
N VAL A 1141 -5.31 -43.69 -16.35
CA VAL A 1141 -5.93 -43.80 -15.03
C VAL A 1141 -7.43 -44.00 -15.18
N ASP A 1142 -8.02 -44.80 -14.31
CA ASP A 1142 -9.46 -44.91 -14.17
C ASP A 1142 -10.02 -43.68 -13.44
N ILE A 1143 -10.98 -43.01 -14.07
CA ILE A 1143 -11.64 -41.79 -13.56
C ILE A 1143 -13.13 -42.00 -13.25
N ASP A 1144 -13.63 -43.24 -13.22
CA ASP A 1144 -15.04 -43.51 -12.99
C ASP A 1144 -15.49 -43.06 -11.59
N PHE A 1145 -14.59 -43.13 -10.59
CA PHE A 1145 -14.84 -42.57 -9.26
C PHE A 1145 -15.04 -41.05 -9.27
N ILE A 1146 -14.35 -40.33 -10.16
CA ILE A 1146 -14.50 -38.88 -10.34
C ILE A 1146 -15.86 -38.60 -10.98
N ARG A 1147 -16.17 -39.30 -12.08
CA ARG A 1147 -17.44 -39.14 -12.78
C ARG A 1147 -18.63 -39.43 -11.87
N GLY A 1148 -18.56 -40.51 -11.08
CA GLY A 1148 -19.58 -40.85 -10.08
C GLY A 1148 -19.82 -39.71 -9.10
N GLN A 1149 -18.76 -39.19 -8.47
CA GLN A 1149 -18.87 -38.05 -7.55
C GLN A 1149 -19.45 -36.78 -8.19
N LEU A 1150 -19.10 -36.50 -9.46
CA LEU A 1150 -19.62 -35.34 -10.18
C LEU A 1150 -21.11 -35.49 -10.53
N VAL A 1151 -21.54 -36.70 -10.93
CA VAL A 1151 -22.95 -37.02 -11.20
C VAL A 1151 -23.77 -36.94 -9.92
N ASP A 1152 -23.28 -37.50 -8.81
CA ASP A 1152 -23.92 -37.42 -7.48
C ASP A 1152 -24.05 -35.97 -6.99
N SER A 1153 -23.16 -35.09 -7.45
CA SER A 1153 -23.19 -33.64 -7.17
C SER A 1153 -24.10 -32.85 -8.14
N GLY A 1154 -24.83 -33.52 -9.03
CA GLY A 1154 -25.82 -32.90 -9.92
C GLY A 1154 -25.34 -32.54 -11.33
N LEU A 1155 -24.14 -32.97 -11.75
CA LEU A 1155 -23.64 -32.68 -13.10
C LEU A 1155 -24.21 -33.66 -14.14
N ALA A 1156 -24.98 -33.16 -15.12
CA ALA A 1156 -25.42 -33.95 -16.27
C ALA A 1156 -24.25 -34.19 -17.26
N LEU A 1157 -23.55 -35.32 -17.10
CA LEU A 1157 -22.62 -35.83 -18.10
C LEU A 1157 -23.43 -36.38 -19.28
N GLY A 1158 -23.17 -35.87 -20.49
CA GLY A 1158 -23.84 -36.39 -21.69
C GLY A 1158 -23.45 -37.85 -21.93
N GLU A 1159 -24.38 -38.68 -22.42
CA GLU A 1159 -24.16 -40.09 -22.73
C GLU A 1159 -23.03 -40.26 -23.77
N GLY A 1160 -21.79 -40.37 -23.31
CA GLY A 1160 -20.73 -41.01 -24.07
C GLY A 1160 -20.94 -42.51 -23.96
N ARG A 1161 -21.46 -43.14 -25.02
CA ARG A 1161 -21.46 -44.61 -25.12
C ARG A 1161 -20.00 -45.11 -25.03
N PRO A 1162 -19.77 -46.24 -24.35
CA PRO A 1162 -18.44 -46.80 -24.10
C PRO A 1162 -17.66 -47.11 -25.37
#